data_AF-A0A2B7XVW2-F1
#
_entry.id   AF-A0A2B7XVW2-F1
#
_cell.length_a   1.000
_cell.length_b   1.000
_cell.length_c   1.000
_cell.angle_alpha   90.00
_cell.angle_beta   90.00
_cell.angle_gamma   90.00
#
_symmetry.space_group_name_H-M   'P 1'
#
loop_
_entity.id
_entity.type
_entity.pdbx_description
1 polymer ?
#
loop_
_entity_poly.entity_id
_entity_poly.type
_entity_poly.pdbx_seq_one_letter_code
_entity_poly.pdbx_strand_id
1 'polypeptide(L)'
;MASPPGYKLPEYLSKTPYEYYAITGIQAGVVSDQKKAPIRQEIDEWSANKANADQVDLFVMAWRNLMNTSPRERGSFFQVAGIHGQPYIPWDEPELKGEDAQGKGYCTHNNVLFPIWHRPYLVLLEQLLYESMINDIIPKFPKEKQATLKEAADSWRLPFWDWAVNHRVPTLAKYPTTTIPTPSGKRERVENPLYQFKMSTNEPFLSENVGQVFDPWAGEDGKGTYFNFGPCVATSRSPDIEDSKDPNSETWINGVVNNNQVGIALKSPQWMGGGKYGAASEMVYRLLTHPLDYMSFATTFRPEGTNDISKDVNLEYIHNNVHGWVGGDYTGHMSEIPVATFDPLFWLHHCNIDRMWAIWQTLNPDKWFESADKNTFFQEAIGLADTITPQTKLRPFHSDKKGTCWTPEGARDTLNFGYTYPELQTWDSKYNSSGTYNRELHLADIRKTINEKYGASRTELLGNPTLGEKTDDGVKSNDFAFSVRYKKYALDGNPFTIKIYLAPGDGKPRSPETDYVTEVYNFSSPSIIDGKEICSNCTTVAATASKATSYLSITYVLVQCVKRGILASLKEDVVTAFLQKNLYWRLYQRGRELDRFAMEKIELEVLGSFNSANHNKNPTFLTGFKGFRDIPALAGGSDGALDPKLKQKPTPPPTKPPAPPSAGLRLGTSVNLKQDFVFDSVIILDSTKVDLNPIITDTIDNTQVTFKNGNDILFLVSFRRAEGQIVFNTNLGGKWGAEQRVDLAGRLKKSTTSIMVHDQGEGFEVFLDFVHLAWFQKRDQRPIKTVSYGVNKNQKAVLSDVLKVSVYPSMKKMFGH
;
A
#
# COMPACT_ATOMS: atom_id res chain seq x y z
N MET A 1 -0.44 6.12 19.20
CA MET A 1 -1.03 5.22 20.22
C MET A 1 0.18 4.59 20.88
N ALA A 2 0.29 4.59 22.21
CA ALA A 2 1.26 3.72 22.84
C ALA A 2 0.89 2.28 22.42
N SER A 3 1.89 1.50 22.05
CA SER A 3 1.75 0.11 21.64
C SER A 3 0.80 -0.66 22.57
N PRO A 4 0.06 -1.67 22.09
CA PRO A 4 -0.85 -2.44 22.93
C PRO A 4 -0.15 -2.83 24.23
N PRO A 5 -0.82 -2.75 25.41
CA PRO A 5 -0.17 -2.97 26.69
C PRO A 5 0.56 -4.31 26.69
N GLY A 6 1.90 -4.25 26.66
CA GLY A 6 2.79 -5.41 26.54
C GLY A 6 3.74 -5.41 25.34
N TYR A 7 3.50 -4.64 24.28
CA TYR A 7 4.41 -4.57 23.14
C TYR A 7 5.66 -3.75 23.49
N LYS A 8 6.80 -4.45 23.56
CA LYS A 8 8.11 -3.85 23.78
C LYS A 8 8.70 -3.50 22.42
N LEU A 9 9.25 -2.28 22.30
CA LEU A 9 10.09 -1.95 21.15
C LEU A 9 11.19 -3.02 20.99
N PRO A 10 11.62 -3.32 19.76
CA PRO A 10 12.73 -4.22 19.53
C PRO A 10 13.94 -3.84 20.39
N GLU A 11 14.51 -4.82 21.08
CA GLU A 11 15.59 -4.60 22.05
C GLU A 11 16.80 -3.93 21.42
N TYR A 12 17.04 -4.17 20.12
CA TYR A 12 18.16 -3.58 19.39
C TYR A 12 18.16 -2.04 19.43
N LEU A 13 16.98 -1.38 19.45
CA LEU A 13 16.87 0.09 19.53
C LEU A 13 17.38 0.66 20.86
N SER A 14 17.47 -0.18 21.91
CA SER A 14 17.93 0.24 23.24
C SER A 14 19.42 -0.01 23.52
N LYS A 15 20.15 -0.60 22.56
CA LYS A 15 21.57 -0.94 22.74
C LYS A 15 22.43 0.34 22.86
N THR A 16 23.35 0.35 23.83
CA THR A 16 24.29 1.47 24.08
C THR A 16 25.74 0.94 24.24
N PRO A 17 26.73 1.47 23.49
CA PRO A 17 26.59 2.42 22.40
C PRO A 17 25.79 1.81 21.23
N TYR A 18 25.00 2.65 20.55
CA TYR A 18 24.24 2.21 19.38
C TYR A 18 25.13 2.23 18.14
N GLU A 19 25.03 1.18 17.31
CA GLU A 19 25.74 1.06 16.04
C GLU A 19 24.75 0.83 14.91
N TYR A 20 24.65 1.80 13.99
CA TYR A 20 23.76 1.75 12.84
C TYR A 20 24.14 0.62 11.88
N TYR A 21 23.14 0.09 11.17
CA TYR A 21 23.37 -0.92 10.14
C TYR A 21 23.79 -0.24 8.84
N ALA A 22 25.07 -0.38 8.48
CA ALA A 22 25.60 0.16 7.24
C ALA A 22 25.13 -0.65 6.02
N ILE A 23 24.21 -0.06 5.25
CA ILE A 23 23.74 -0.60 3.98
C ILE A 23 24.74 -0.18 2.91
N THR A 24 25.63 -1.10 2.56
CA THR A 24 26.70 -0.90 1.58
C THR A 24 26.45 -1.67 0.28
N GLY A 25 25.53 -2.63 0.31
CA GLY A 25 25.38 -3.63 -0.74
C GLY A 25 26.55 -4.61 -0.77
N ILE A 26 26.46 -5.60 -1.65
CA ILE A 26 27.47 -6.64 -1.75
C ILE A 26 28.62 -6.12 -2.62
N GLN A 27 29.76 -5.86 -2.00
CA GLN A 27 30.96 -5.37 -2.71
C GLN A 27 31.80 -6.49 -3.32
N ALA A 28 31.52 -7.75 -2.98
CA ALA A 28 32.20 -8.90 -3.58
C ALA A 28 31.93 -8.97 -5.09
N GLY A 29 32.98 -9.17 -5.89
CA GLY A 29 32.90 -9.21 -7.36
C GLY A 29 32.83 -7.84 -8.05
N VAL A 30 32.84 -6.72 -7.30
CA VAL A 30 32.93 -5.38 -7.88
C VAL A 30 34.36 -5.08 -8.31
N VAL A 31 34.52 -4.54 -9.51
CA VAL A 31 35.79 -4.07 -10.07
C VAL A 31 35.58 -2.64 -10.53
N SER A 32 35.83 -1.69 -9.63
CA SER A 32 35.38 -0.30 -9.73
C SER A 32 35.99 0.46 -10.91
N ASP A 33 37.26 0.20 -11.24
CA ASP A 33 37.96 0.75 -12.39
C ASP A 33 37.34 0.30 -13.73
N GLN A 34 36.74 -0.88 -13.76
CA GLN A 34 36.03 -1.43 -14.91
C GLN A 34 34.52 -1.17 -14.89
N LYS A 35 34.02 -0.46 -13.87
CA LYS A 35 32.57 -0.29 -13.62
C LYS A 35 31.81 -1.61 -13.64
N LYS A 36 32.47 -2.69 -13.18
CA LYS A 36 31.95 -4.05 -13.24
C LYS A 36 31.39 -4.46 -11.89
N ALA A 37 30.22 -5.07 -11.91
CA ALA A 37 29.56 -5.64 -10.75
C ALA A 37 28.77 -6.90 -11.14
N PRO A 38 28.53 -7.84 -10.22
CA PRO A 38 27.60 -8.95 -10.44
C PRO A 38 26.18 -8.46 -10.79
N ILE A 39 25.46 -9.27 -11.57
CA ILE A 39 24.17 -8.89 -12.13
C ILE A 39 22.99 -9.50 -11.35
N ARG A 40 21.94 -8.72 -11.12
CA ARG A 40 20.62 -9.22 -10.73
C ARG A 40 19.97 -9.85 -11.95
N GLN A 41 19.70 -11.15 -11.91
CA GLN A 41 19.26 -11.94 -13.07
C GLN A 41 17.74 -12.17 -13.04
N GLU A 42 17.12 -12.46 -14.19
CA GLU A 42 15.72 -12.85 -14.24
C GLU A 42 15.55 -14.20 -13.51
N ILE A 43 14.62 -14.29 -12.58
CA ILE A 43 14.56 -15.38 -11.60
C ILE A 43 14.36 -16.77 -12.22
N ASP A 44 13.53 -16.92 -13.25
CA ASP A 44 13.26 -18.21 -13.89
C ASP A 44 14.46 -18.61 -14.77
N GLU A 45 15.05 -17.68 -15.52
CA GLU A 45 16.27 -17.93 -16.31
C GLU A 45 17.47 -18.28 -15.43
N TRP A 46 17.68 -17.50 -14.36
CA TRP A 46 18.75 -17.69 -13.39
C TRP A 46 18.66 -19.03 -12.69
N SER A 47 17.47 -19.38 -12.17
CA SER A 47 17.28 -20.59 -11.38
C SER A 47 17.25 -21.86 -12.22
N ALA A 48 16.87 -21.78 -13.50
CA ALA A 48 16.94 -22.91 -14.43
C ALA A 48 18.37 -23.22 -14.91
N ASN A 49 19.28 -22.24 -14.83
CA ASN A 49 20.66 -22.44 -15.24
C ASN A 49 21.44 -23.26 -14.21
N LYS A 50 21.88 -24.47 -14.61
CA LYS A 50 22.64 -25.39 -13.74
C LYS A 50 23.95 -24.81 -13.21
N ALA A 51 24.55 -23.84 -13.90
CA ALA A 51 25.75 -23.16 -13.41
C ALA A 51 25.48 -22.33 -12.13
N ASN A 52 24.22 -21.95 -11.90
CA ASN A 52 23.80 -21.18 -10.73
C ASN A 52 23.27 -22.07 -9.60
N ALA A 53 23.39 -23.41 -9.69
CA ALA A 53 22.77 -24.33 -8.73
C ALA A 53 23.17 -24.02 -7.27
N ASP A 54 24.45 -23.75 -7.01
CA ASP A 54 24.93 -23.37 -5.68
C ASP A 54 24.39 -22.01 -5.23
N GLN A 55 24.26 -21.04 -6.15
CA GLN A 55 23.63 -19.75 -5.84
C GLN A 55 22.15 -19.92 -5.45
N VAL A 56 21.42 -20.76 -6.19
CA VAL A 56 20.00 -21.04 -5.94
C VAL A 56 19.82 -21.73 -4.59
N ASP A 57 20.65 -22.73 -4.29
CA ASP A 57 20.61 -23.43 -3.01
C ASP A 57 20.92 -22.47 -1.84
N LEU A 58 21.95 -21.63 -1.97
CA LEU A 58 22.29 -20.61 -0.97
C LEU A 58 21.18 -19.58 -0.79
N PHE A 59 20.57 -19.13 -1.89
CA PHE A 59 19.45 -18.18 -1.89
C PHE A 59 18.24 -18.71 -1.11
N VAL A 60 17.81 -19.94 -1.40
CA VAL A 60 16.66 -20.56 -0.70
C VAL A 60 16.98 -20.79 0.79
N MET A 61 18.20 -21.24 1.12
CA MET A 61 18.62 -21.41 2.52
C MET A 61 18.69 -20.07 3.26
N ALA A 62 19.19 -19.01 2.64
CA ALA A 62 19.30 -17.68 3.24
C ALA A 62 17.93 -17.05 3.52
N TRP A 63 17.00 -17.14 2.55
CA TRP A 63 15.61 -16.73 2.76
C TRP A 63 14.97 -17.48 3.92
N ARG A 64 15.18 -18.80 3.97
CA ARG A 64 14.67 -19.65 5.05
C ARG A 64 15.25 -19.21 6.41
N ASN A 65 16.54 -18.89 6.50
CA ASN A 65 17.11 -18.37 7.75
C ASN A 65 16.44 -17.05 8.14
N LEU A 66 16.36 -16.10 7.21
CA LEU A 66 15.85 -14.75 7.47
C LEU A 66 14.38 -14.75 7.94
N MET A 67 13.54 -15.62 7.37
CA MET A 67 12.14 -15.79 7.77
C MET A 67 11.98 -16.51 9.10
N ASN A 68 12.93 -17.39 9.45
CA ASN A 68 12.92 -18.11 10.74
C ASN A 68 13.57 -17.32 11.88
N THR A 69 14.24 -16.20 11.58
CA THR A 69 14.74 -15.27 12.59
C THR A 69 13.55 -14.71 13.38
N SER A 70 13.75 -14.53 14.69
CA SER A 70 12.74 -13.91 15.57
C SER A 70 12.31 -12.55 15.01
N PRO A 71 11.00 -12.23 15.01
CA PRO A 71 10.47 -10.99 14.44
C PRO A 71 10.92 -9.72 15.19
N ARG A 72 11.67 -9.85 16.29
CA ARG A 72 12.22 -8.73 17.08
C ARG A 72 13.69 -8.44 16.81
N GLU A 73 14.35 -9.26 15.99
CA GLU A 73 15.74 -9.02 15.57
C GLU A 73 15.81 -8.03 14.42
N ARG A 74 16.74 -7.06 14.48
CA ARG A 74 16.89 -5.97 13.49
C ARG A 74 16.90 -6.46 12.04
N GLY A 75 17.65 -7.54 11.78
CA GLY A 75 17.83 -8.13 10.46
C GLY A 75 16.84 -9.24 10.12
N SER A 76 15.78 -9.46 10.92
CA SER A 76 14.75 -10.44 10.58
C SER A 76 13.94 -10.00 9.37
N PHE A 77 13.39 -10.96 8.62
CA PHE A 77 12.51 -10.64 7.51
C PHE A 77 11.31 -9.78 7.94
N PHE A 78 10.73 -10.07 9.12
CA PHE A 78 9.60 -9.32 9.66
C PHE A 78 9.95 -7.84 9.89
N GLN A 79 11.09 -7.54 10.54
CA GLN A 79 11.52 -6.14 10.77
C GLN A 79 11.81 -5.43 9.46
N VAL A 80 12.49 -6.10 8.53
CA VAL A 80 12.81 -5.54 7.20
C VAL A 80 11.55 -5.27 6.39
N ALA A 81 10.60 -6.21 6.34
CA ALA A 81 9.29 -6.01 5.70
C ALA A 81 8.51 -4.87 6.37
N GLY A 82 8.59 -4.76 7.69
CA GLY A 82 7.91 -3.74 8.48
C GLY A 82 8.39 -2.29 8.26
N ILE A 83 9.55 -2.07 7.64
CA ILE A 83 10.03 -0.72 7.27
C ILE A 83 9.02 0.00 6.37
N HIS A 84 8.42 -0.73 5.44
CA HIS A 84 7.52 -0.15 4.44
C HIS A 84 6.21 0.36 5.04
N GLY A 85 5.67 -0.34 6.03
CA GLY A 85 4.31 -0.14 6.55
C GLY A 85 4.16 -0.59 8.00
N GLN A 86 3.18 -1.46 8.27
CA GLN A 86 2.98 -2.00 9.61
C GLN A 86 4.18 -2.86 10.04
N PRO A 87 4.56 -2.84 11.33
CA PRO A 87 3.81 -2.32 12.48
C PRO A 87 4.06 -0.84 12.81
N TYR A 88 4.65 -0.06 11.90
CA TYR A 88 4.93 1.37 12.08
C TYR A 88 5.83 1.70 13.27
N ILE A 89 6.94 0.96 13.37
CA ILE A 89 7.97 1.18 14.38
C ILE A 89 9.26 1.68 13.72
N PRO A 90 10.09 2.45 14.44
CA PRO A 90 11.39 2.87 13.91
C PRO A 90 12.29 1.67 13.59
N TRP A 91 12.94 1.70 12.43
CA TRP A 91 13.97 0.74 12.07
C TRP A 91 15.32 1.47 11.97
N ASP A 92 16.32 0.96 12.69
CA ASP A 92 17.68 1.54 12.73
C ASP A 92 17.78 3.04 13.09
N GLU A 93 16.80 3.61 13.80
CA GLU A 93 16.74 5.01 14.21
C GLU A 93 16.44 5.11 15.73
N PRO A 94 17.44 4.88 16.61
CA PRO A 94 17.24 4.79 18.06
C PRO A 94 16.74 6.09 18.71
N GLU A 95 16.94 7.23 18.04
CA GLU A 95 16.49 8.55 18.48
C GLU A 95 14.99 8.78 18.25
N LEU A 96 14.36 8.05 17.33
CA LEU A 96 12.93 8.11 17.13
C LEU A 96 12.21 7.27 18.19
N LYS A 97 11.29 7.88 18.93
CA LYS A 97 10.42 7.12 19.84
C LYS A 97 9.27 6.50 19.04
N GLY A 98 8.81 5.32 19.46
CA GLY A 98 7.66 4.66 18.82
C GLY A 98 6.36 5.49 18.85
N GLU A 99 6.23 6.40 19.82
CA GLU A 99 5.11 7.37 19.87
C GLU A 99 5.19 8.45 18.78
N ASP A 100 6.40 8.78 18.31
CA ASP A 100 6.68 9.75 17.25
C ASP A 100 6.51 9.15 15.85
N ALA A 101 6.64 7.83 15.70
CA ALA A 101 6.39 7.09 14.46
C ALA A 101 4.90 7.10 14.03
N GLN A 102 3.97 7.40 14.96
CA GLN A 102 2.56 7.75 14.70
C GLN A 102 1.77 6.88 13.68
N GLY A 103 2.06 5.58 13.54
CA GLY A 103 1.35 4.73 12.57
C GLY A 103 1.78 4.93 11.12
N LYS A 104 2.93 5.58 10.86
CA LYS A 104 3.36 5.97 9.51
C LYS A 104 4.46 5.05 9.01
N GLY A 105 4.30 4.49 7.82
CA GLY A 105 5.34 3.69 7.14
C GLY A 105 6.40 4.58 6.51
N TYR A 106 7.62 4.07 6.28
CA TYR A 106 8.69 4.84 5.66
C TYR A 106 8.53 4.98 4.13
N CYS A 107 7.71 4.12 3.50
CA CYS A 107 7.65 4.04 2.05
C CYS A 107 7.23 5.35 1.38
N THR A 108 7.85 5.65 0.23
CA THR A 108 7.55 6.84 -0.57
C THR A 108 6.62 6.45 -1.72
N HIS A 109 5.32 6.71 -1.60
CA HIS A 109 4.33 6.52 -2.67
C HIS A 109 3.71 7.85 -3.08
N ASN A 110 3.25 7.92 -4.32
CA ASN A 110 2.76 9.14 -4.96
C ASN A 110 3.76 10.28 -4.79
N ASN A 111 5.07 10.00 -4.94
CA ASN A 111 6.17 10.89 -4.64
C ASN A 111 7.33 10.68 -5.63
N VAL A 112 8.05 11.75 -5.99
CA VAL A 112 9.26 11.72 -6.84
C VAL A 112 10.33 10.73 -6.33
N LEU A 113 10.36 10.49 -5.02
CA LEU A 113 11.28 9.55 -4.39
C LEU A 113 10.90 8.08 -4.59
N PHE A 114 9.73 7.77 -5.17
CA PHE A 114 9.22 6.40 -5.31
C PHE A 114 10.25 5.41 -5.85
N PRO A 115 10.85 5.60 -7.05
CA PRO A 115 11.81 4.61 -7.55
C PRO A 115 13.06 4.51 -6.69
N ILE A 116 13.55 5.65 -6.19
CA ILE A 116 14.86 5.73 -5.56
C ILE A 116 14.89 5.34 -4.08
N TRP A 117 13.79 5.49 -3.35
CA TRP A 117 13.67 5.02 -1.97
C TRP A 117 13.65 3.49 -1.90
N HIS A 118 12.99 2.83 -2.85
CA HIS A 118 12.91 1.37 -2.89
C HIS A 118 14.26 0.71 -3.25
N ARG A 119 15.20 1.44 -3.87
CA ARG A 119 16.52 0.90 -4.22
C ARG A 119 17.37 0.47 -3.00
N PRO A 120 17.72 1.36 -2.03
CA PRO A 120 18.44 0.95 -0.83
C PRO A 120 17.62 -0.03 0.03
N TYR A 121 16.29 -0.03 -0.09
CA TYR A 121 15.44 -1.02 0.56
C TYR A 121 15.68 -2.45 0.03
N LEU A 122 15.76 -2.62 -1.29
CA LEU A 122 16.13 -3.89 -1.92
C LEU A 122 17.57 -4.30 -1.55
N VAL A 123 18.48 -3.33 -1.49
CA VAL A 123 19.89 -3.59 -1.14
C VAL A 123 20.02 -4.07 0.29
N LEU A 124 19.24 -3.55 1.24
CA LEU A 124 19.20 -4.03 2.61
C LEU A 124 18.86 -5.53 2.67
N LEU A 125 17.78 -5.96 2.01
CA LEU A 125 17.42 -7.37 1.98
C LEU A 125 18.51 -8.21 1.29
N GLU A 126 19.01 -7.77 0.14
CA GLU A 126 20.06 -8.45 -0.61
C GLU A 126 21.32 -8.65 0.24
N GLN A 127 21.75 -7.61 0.96
CA GLN A 127 22.90 -7.65 1.86
C GLN A 127 22.66 -8.64 3.02
N LEU A 128 21.50 -8.62 3.67
CA LEU A 128 21.17 -9.54 4.75
C LEU A 128 21.13 -11.01 4.31
N LEU A 129 20.59 -11.28 3.11
CA LEU A 129 20.60 -12.63 2.54
C LEU A 129 22.04 -13.11 2.31
N TYR A 130 22.88 -12.29 1.69
CA TYR A 130 24.29 -12.62 1.49
C TYR A 130 25.06 -12.78 2.80
N GLU A 131 24.84 -11.92 3.79
CA GLU A 131 25.43 -12.06 5.12
C GLU A 131 25.04 -13.40 5.75
N SER A 132 23.79 -13.86 5.60
CA SER A 132 23.39 -15.19 6.08
C SER A 132 24.06 -16.32 5.31
N MET A 133 24.26 -16.17 3.99
CA MET A 133 25.03 -17.15 3.20
C MET A 133 26.45 -17.32 3.75
N ILE A 134 27.16 -16.21 3.92
CA ILE A 134 28.58 -16.19 4.29
C ILE A 134 28.80 -16.56 5.76
N ASN A 135 27.98 -16.03 6.67
CA ASN A 135 28.22 -16.13 8.11
C ASN A 135 27.53 -17.34 8.75
N ASP A 136 26.36 -17.76 8.25
CA ASP A 136 25.53 -18.76 8.93
C ASP A 136 25.42 -20.09 8.20
N ILE A 137 25.47 -20.08 6.86
CA ILE A 137 25.20 -21.24 6.01
C ILE A 137 26.51 -21.92 5.61
N ILE A 138 27.36 -21.23 4.86
CA ILE A 138 28.60 -21.78 4.30
C ILE A 138 29.52 -22.40 5.36
N PRO A 139 29.73 -21.78 6.55
CA PRO A 139 30.61 -22.35 7.58
C PRO A 139 30.17 -23.72 8.11
N LYS A 140 28.88 -24.08 7.95
CA LYS A 140 28.35 -25.39 8.35
C LYS A 140 28.65 -26.50 7.35
N PHE A 141 28.97 -26.16 6.10
CA PHE A 141 29.32 -27.16 5.07
C PHE A 141 30.77 -27.64 5.24
N PRO A 142 31.10 -28.84 4.73
CA PRO A 142 32.46 -29.37 4.74
C PRO A 142 33.48 -28.38 4.13
N LYS A 143 34.68 -28.29 4.73
CA LYS A 143 35.69 -27.26 4.40
C LYS A 143 36.03 -27.21 2.91
N GLU A 144 36.08 -28.37 2.25
CA GLU A 144 36.37 -28.52 0.83
C GLU A 144 35.32 -27.90 -0.10
N LYS A 145 34.08 -27.67 0.38
CA LYS A 145 33.02 -27.01 -0.39
C LYS A 145 32.93 -25.51 -0.14
N GLN A 146 33.48 -25.02 0.97
CA GLN A 146 33.26 -23.64 1.42
C GLN A 146 33.76 -22.61 0.42
N ALA A 147 34.90 -22.87 -0.24
CA ALA A 147 35.46 -21.95 -1.24
C ALA A 147 34.53 -21.78 -2.45
N THR A 148 34.02 -22.89 -3.01
CA THR A 148 33.10 -22.87 -4.15
C THR A 148 31.76 -22.23 -3.79
N LEU A 149 31.21 -22.56 -2.62
CA LEU A 149 29.97 -21.93 -2.16
C LEU A 149 30.16 -20.43 -1.90
N LYS A 150 31.33 -20.01 -1.40
CA LYS A 150 31.65 -18.60 -1.23
C LYS A 150 31.72 -17.88 -2.58
N GLU A 151 32.36 -18.46 -3.58
CA GLU A 151 32.40 -17.89 -4.94
C GLU A 151 30.99 -17.74 -5.53
N ALA A 152 30.11 -18.73 -5.30
CA ALA A 152 28.70 -18.64 -5.66
C ALA A 152 27.98 -17.50 -4.92
N ALA A 153 28.17 -17.36 -3.61
CA ALA A 153 27.59 -16.26 -2.83
C ALA A 153 28.10 -14.88 -3.29
N ASP A 154 29.41 -14.74 -3.52
CA ASP A 154 30.05 -13.48 -3.93
C ASP A 154 29.52 -12.98 -5.29
N SER A 155 29.16 -13.91 -6.19
CA SER A 155 28.62 -13.63 -7.53
C SER A 155 27.09 -13.54 -7.57
N TRP A 156 26.39 -13.92 -6.50
CA TRP A 156 24.93 -13.87 -6.42
C TRP A 156 24.42 -12.45 -6.17
N ARG A 157 23.27 -12.09 -6.75
CA ARG A 157 22.49 -10.89 -6.46
C ARG A 157 21.00 -11.22 -6.48
N LEU A 158 20.17 -10.40 -5.83
CA LEU A 158 18.72 -10.58 -5.73
C LEU A 158 18.09 -10.64 -7.14
N PRO A 159 17.45 -11.74 -7.53
CA PRO A 159 16.88 -11.85 -8.87
C PRO A 159 15.63 -10.97 -9.04
N PHE A 160 15.34 -10.57 -10.28
CA PHE A 160 14.12 -9.83 -10.63
C PHE A 160 13.09 -10.73 -11.30
N TRP A 161 11.81 -10.38 -11.16
CA TRP A 161 10.71 -11.05 -11.84
C TRP A 161 10.18 -10.19 -13.00
N ASP A 162 10.45 -10.59 -14.25
CA ASP A 162 9.96 -9.87 -15.43
C ASP A 162 8.52 -10.24 -15.78
N TRP A 163 7.58 -9.83 -14.93
CA TRP A 163 6.14 -10.07 -15.08
C TRP A 163 5.54 -9.50 -16.38
N ALA A 164 6.24 -8.62 -17.10
CA ALA A 164 5.80 -8.12 -18.40
C ALA A 164 6.05 -9.12 -19.55
N VAL A 165 6.95 -10.09 -19.35
CA VAL A 165 7.26 -11.19 -20.27
C VAL A 165 6.75 -12.52 -19.72
N ASN A 166 6.99 -12.78 -18.43
CA ASN A 166 6.61 -13.99 -17.73
C ASN A 166 5.34 -13.76 -16.91
N HIS A 167 4.17 -13.96 -17.53
CA HIS A 167 2.84 -13.70 -16.93
C HIS A 167 2.41 -14.79 -15.93
N ARG A 168 3.34 -15.24 -15.09
CA ARG A 168 3.12 -16.26 -14.07
C ARG A 168 4.00 -15.99 -12.86
N VAL A 169 3.60 -16.55 -11.72
CA VAL A 169 4.44 -16.59 -10.52
C VAL A 169 5.74 -17.37 -10.84
N PRO A 170 6.92 -16.85 -10.43
CA PRO A 170 8.20 -17.53 -10.61
C PRO A 170 8.21 -18.98 -10.12
N THR A 171 8.97 -19.83 -10.80
CA THR A 171 9.04 -21.28 -10.53
C THR A 171 9.46 -21.57 -9.10
N LEU A 172 10.45 -20.82 -8.59
CA LEU A 172 10.93 -20.95 -7.20
C LEU A 172 9.88 -20.55 -6.14
N ALA A 173 8.86 -19.78 -6.49
CA ALA A 173 7.79 -19.34 -5.59
C ALA A 173 6.47 -20.12 -5.77
N LYS A 174 6.45 -21.12 -6.66
CA LYS A 174 5.21 -21.77 -7.10
C LYS A 174 4.67 -22.82 -6.13
N TYR A 175 5.55 -23.55 -5.46
CA TYR A 175 5.19 -24.73 -4.67
C TYR A 175 5.44 -24.52 -3.17
N PRO A 176 4.59 -25.06 -2.28
CA PRO A 176 4.67 -24.85 -0.83
C PRO A 176 5.90 -25.48 -0.17
N THR A 177 6.51 -26.47 -0.81
CA THR A 177 7.75 -27.10 -0.32
C THR A 177 8.80 -27.15 -1.41
N THR A 178 10.05 -27.12 -1.00
CA THR A 178 11.23 -27.27 -1.86
C THR A 178 12.25 -28.20 -1.20
N THR A 179 13.36 -28.47 -1.86
CA THR A 179 14.47 -29.22 -1.26
C THR A 179 15.74 -28.38 -1.19
N ILE A 180 16.50 -28.51 -0.11
CA ILE A 180 17.77 -27.82 0.10
C ILE A 180 18.89 -28.82 0.42
N PRO A 181 20.16 -28.51 0.10
CA PRO A 181 21.28 -29.34 0.49
C PRO A 181 21.57 -29.20 1.99
N THR A 182 22.08 -30.27 2.60
CA THR A 182 22.54 -30.30 3.98
C THR A 182 24.06 -30.47 4.04
N PRO A 183 24.73 -30.11 5.16
CA PRO A 183 26.15 -30.38 5.36
C PRO A 183 26.56 -31.85 5.17
N SER A 184 25.64 -32.79 5.41
CA SER A 184 25.86 -34.23 5.21
C SER A 184 25.95 -34.66 3.73
N GLY A 185 25.69 -33.75 2.79
CA GLY A 185 25.63 -34.04 1.35
C GLY A 185 24.28 -34.59 0.87
N LYS A 186 23.30 -34.78 1.76
CA LYS A 186 21.90 -35.12 1.41
C LYS A 186 21.09 -33.87 1.11
N ARG A 187 19.98 -34.01 0.38
CA ARG A 187 18.94 -32.97 0.28
C ARG A 187 17.78 -33.31 1.21
N GLU A 188 17.23 -32.28 1.86
CA GLU A 188 16.05 -32.40 2.73
C GLU A 188 14.89 -31.57 2.17
N ARG A 189 13.66 -32.01 2.44
CA ARG A 189 12.44 -31.27 2.06
C ARG A 189 12.08 -30.28 3.17
N VAL A 190 11.84 -29.03 2.79
CA VAL A 190 11.48 -27.93 3.69
C VAL A 190 10.30 -27.14 3.15
N GLU A 191 9.64 -26.37 4.02
CA GLU A 191 8.73 -25.30 3.60
C GLU A 191 9.48 -24.29 2.73
N ASN A 192 8.83 -23.84 1.66
CA ASN A 192 9.45 -22.95 0.69
C ASN A 192 9.27 -21.48 1.12
N PRO A 193 10.35 -20.77 1.52
CA PRO A 193 10.22 -19.40 1.98
C PRO A 193 9.74 -18.42 0.90
N LEU A 194 9.92 -18.75 -0.39
CA LEU A 194 9.46 -17.91 -1.50
C LEU A 194 7.99 -18.15 -1.86
N TYR A 195 7.37 -19.22 -1.35
CA TYR A 195 5.95 -19.49 -1.59
C TYR A 195 5.08 -18.53 -0.81
N GLN A 196 5.38 -18.36 0.48
CA GLN A 196 4.59 -17.63 1.45
C GLN A 196 5.48 -17.30 2.66
N PHE A 197 5.38 -16.09 3.20
CA PHE A 197 5.94 -15.81 4.52
C PHE A 197 5.00 -16.33 5.61
N LYS A 198 5.58 -16.97 6.62
CA LYS A 198 4.93 -17.43 7.84
C LYS A 198 5.75 -17.00 9.06
N MET A 199 5.09 -16.52 10.11
CA MET A 199 5.73 -16.13 11.36
C MET A 199 6.54 -17.29 11.93
N SER A 200 7.81 -17.01 12.26
CA SER A 200 8.72 -17.99 12.86
C SER A 200 8.25 -18.51 14.23
N THR A 201 7.47 -17.70 14.95
CA THR A 201 6.86 -18.04 16.24
C THR A 201 5.58 -18.85 16.11
N ASN A 202 5.00 -18.92 14.90
CA ASN A 202 3.64 -19.40 14.66
C ASN A 202 2.56 -18.65 15.47
N GLU A 203 2.89 -17.47 15.98
CA GLU A 203 1.94 -16.55 16.59
C GLU A 203 1.34 -15.63 15.53
N PRO A 204 0.12 -15.10 15.73
CA PRO A 204 -0.50 -14.16 14.81
C PRO A 204 0.34 -12.88 14.66
N PHE A 205 0.29 -12.26 13.49
CA PHE A 205 0.85 -10.94 13.19
C PHE A 205 0.50 -9.87 14.25
N LEU A 206 -0.68 -9.97 14.85
CA LEU A 206 -1.12 -9.09 15.95
C LEU A 206 -0.19 -9.13 17.17
N SER A 207 0.48 -10.25 17.43
CA SER A 207 1.43 -10.37 18.54
C SER A 207 2.62 -9.42 18.38
N GLU A 208 2.92 -9.01 17.15
CA GLU A 208 3.97 -8.06 16.80
C GLU A 208 3.40 -6.74 16.24
N ASN A 209 2.16 -6.40 16.64
CA ASN A 209 1.50 -5.11 16.38
C ASN A 209 1.17 -4.83 14.90
N VAL A 210 1.03 -5.88 14.08
CA VAL A 210 0.40 -5.79 12.76
C VAL A 210 -1.10 -6.03 12.95
N GLY A 211 -1.90 -5.00 12.72
CA GLY A 211 -3.29 -4.89 13.14
C GLY A 211 -4.30 -4.96 11.99
N GLN A 212 -5.44 -4.28 12.17
CA GLN A 212 -6.51 -4.26 11.18
C GLN A 212 -6.29 -3.17 10.13
N VAL A 213 -6.70 -3.44 8.90
CA VAL A 213 -6.91 -2.43 7.86
C VAL A 213 -8.42 -2.22 7.75
N PHE A 214 -8.91 -0.99 7.97
CA PHE A 214 -10.35 -0.73 7.98
C PHE A 214 -10.84 -0.22 6.63
N ASP A 215 -11.82 -0.90 6.05
CA ASP A 215 -12.55 -0.45 4.86
C ASP A 215 -13.99 -0.06 5.26
N PRO A 216 -14.37 1.22 5.25
CA PRO A 216 -15.71 1.70 5.58
C PRO A 216 -16.80 1.34 4.56
N TRP A 217 -16.44 0.80 3.40
CA TRP A 217 -17.38 0.49 2.29
C TRP A 217 -17.54 -1.03 2.07
N ALA A 218 -16.71 -1.84 2.71
CA ALA A 218 -16.82 -3.28 2.74
C ALA A 218 -18.05 -3.81 3.52
N GLY A 219 -18.65 -4.90 3.07
CA GLY A 219 -19.83 -5.54 3.70
C GLY A 219 -21.06 -5.55 2.79
N GLU A 220 -21.88 -6.60 2.89
CA GLU A 220 -23.09 -6.79 2.05
C GLU A 220 -24.13 -5.68 2.24
N ASP A 221 -24.01 -4.90 3.32
CA ASP A 221 -24.90 -3.82 3.72
C ASP A 221 -24.26 -2.42 3.70
N GLY A 222 -23.03 -2.28 3.19
CA GLY A 222 -22.33 -0.99 3.10
C GLY A 222 -21.90 -0.40 4.45
N LYS A 223 -21.59 -1.26 5.44
CA LYS A 223 -21.30 -0.88 6.83
C LYS A 223 -19.81 -0.87 7.21
N GLY A 224 -18.93 -1.09 6.25
CA GLY A 224 -17.50 -1.26 6.46
C GLY A 224 -17.12 -2.62 7.07
N THR A 225 -15.94 -3.13 6.73
CA THR A 225 -15.32 -4.30 7.36
C THR A 225 -13.89 -3.99 7.74
N TYR A 226 -13.43 -4.55 8.86
CA TYR A 226 -12.02 -4.63 9.17
C TYR A 226 -11.43 -5.84 8.45
N PHE A 227 -10.44 -5.62 7.58
CA PHE A 227 -9.54 -6.67 7.14
C PHE A 227 -8.49 -6.86 8.22
N ASN A 228 -8.66 -7.94 8.97
CA ASN A 228 -7.76 -8.25 10.05
C ASN A 228 -6.65 -9.14 9.53
N PHE A 229 -5.53 -8.54 9.13
CA PHE A 229 -4.28 -9.28 8.91
C PHE A 229 -3.64 -9.71 10.24
N GLY A 230 -4.08 -9.12 11.36
CA GLY A 230 -3.58 -9.45 12.69
C GLY A 230 -3.70 -10.94 13.08
N PRO A 231 -4.85 -11.61 12.88
CA PRO A 231 -5.02 -13.05 13.07
C PRO A 231 -4.15 -13.92 12.17
N CYS A 232 -3.66 -13.40 11.04
CA CYS A 232 -2.85 -14.19 10.13
C CYS A 232 -1.52 -14.57 10.76
N VAL A 233 -1.13 -15.83 10.62
CA VAL A 233 0.23 -16.30 10.88
C VAL A 233 1.06 -16.34 9.60
N ALA A 234 0.41 -16.27 8.43
CA ALA A 234 1.06 -16.32 7.13
C ALA A 234 0.35 -15.45 6.09
N THR A 235 1.10 -15.11 5.04
CA THR A 235 0.66 -14.17 4.00
C THR A 235 -0.32 -14.80 3.00
N SER A 236 -1.20 -13.99 2.42
CA SER A 236 -2.17 -14.40 1.40
C SER A 236 -1.91 -13.71 0.06
N ARG A 237 -2.06 -14.45 -1.04
CA ARG A 237 -1.88 -14.03 -2.43
C ARG A 237 -3.11 -14.42 -3.26
N SER A 238 -3.81 -13.43 -3.79
CA SER A 238 -5.08 -13.57 -4.53
C SER A 238 -6.10 -14.51 -3.87
N PRO A 239 -6.40 -14.40 -2.56
CA PRO A 239 -7.53 -15.13 -1.99
C PRO A 239 -8.83 -14.72 -2.68
N ASP A 240 -9.77 -15.66 -2.82
CA ASP A 240 -11.11 -15.30 -3.25
C ASP A 240 -11.80 -14.52 -2.11
N ILE A 241 -12.84 -13.75 -2.44
CA ILE A 241 -13.48 -12.90 -1.41
C ILE A 241 -14.00 -13.74 -0.24
N GLU A 242 -14.53 -14.93 -0.48
CA GLU A 242 -15.01 -15.86 0.54
C GLU A 242 -13.92 -16.28 1.52
N ASP A 243 -12.69 -16.50 1.04
CA ASP A 243 -11.56 -16.90 1.89
C ASP A 243 -11.20 -15.82 2.93
N SER A 244 -11.49 -14.57 2.59
CA SER A 244 -11.20 -13.40 3.41
C SER A 244 -12.37 -12.88 4.24
N LYS A 245 -13.56 -13.49 4.11
CA LYS A 245 -14.77 -13.00 4.81
C LYS A 245 -14.72 -13.22 6.31
N ASP A 246 -14.24 -14.38 6.74
CA ASP A 246 -14.08 -14.71 8.16
C ASP A 246 -12.61 -14.58 8.58
N PRO A 247 -12.24 -13.49 9.27
CA PRO A 247 -10.87 -13.26 9.70
C PRO A 247 -10.40 -14.25 10.78
N ASN A 248 -11.29 -15.07 11.34
CA ASN A 248 -10.95 -16.10 12.32
C ASN A 248 -10.94 -17.51 11.69
N SER A 249 -11.21 -17.64 10.40
CA SER A 249 -11.17 -18.92 9.73
C SER A 249 -9.74 -19.47 9.69
N GLU A 250 -9.60 -20.79 9.83
CA GLU A 250 -8.30 -21.46 9.73
C GLU A 250 -7.62 -21.19 8.38
N THR A 251 -8.42 -21.10 7.31
CA THR A 251 -7.96 -20.77 5.96
C THR A 251 -7.33 -19.37 5.89
N TRP A 252 -7.99 -18.35 6.44
CA TRP A 252 -7.46 -17.00 6.47
C TRP A 252 -6.22 -16.89 7.36
N ILE A 253 -6.27 -17.48 8.56
CA ILE A 253 -5.17 -17.47 9.54
C ILE A 253 -3.89 -18.05 8.93
N ASN A 254 -3.99 -19.20 8.26
CA ASN A 254 -2.84 -19.86 7.63
C ASN A 254 -2.47 -19.29 6.25
N GLY A 255 -3.23 -18.31 5.77
CA GLY A 255 -3.05 -17.64 4.49
C GLY A 255 -3.38 -18.50 3.27
N VAL A 256 -3.84 -17.85 2.20
CA VAL A 256 -4.26 -18.49 0.94
C VAL A 256 -3.34 -18.05 -0.18
N VAL A 257 -2.79 -18.99 -0.96
CA VAL A 257 -1.93 -18.68 -2.10
C VAL A 257 -2.53 -19.22 -3.39
N ASN A 258 -3.10 -18.33 -4.20
CA ASN A 258 -3.72 -18.65 -5.48
C ASN A 258 -2.87 -18.18 -6.67
N ASN A 259 -1.77 -18.89 -6.93
CA ASN A 259 -0.85 -18.57 -8.03
C ASN A 259 -1.50 -18.62 -9.42
N ASN A 260 -2.61 -19.34 -9.58
CA ASN A 260 -3.34 -19.41 -10.86
C ASN A 260 -4.07 -18.10 -11.15
N GLN A 261 -4.73 -17.50 -10.15
CA GLN A 261 -5.38 -16.20 -10.32
C GLN A 261 -4.38 -15.09 -10.64
N VAL A 262 -3.21 -15.10 -10.00
CA VAL A 262 -2.11 -14.18 -10.35
C VAL A 262 -1.73 -14.31 -11.83
N GLY A 263 -1.56 -15.54 -12.32
CA GLY A 263 -1.24 -15.78 -13.73
C GLY A 263 -2.35 -15.33 -14.69
N ILE A 264 -3.62 -15.52 -14.31
CA ILE A 264 -4.78 -15.04 -15.08
C ILE A 264 -4.77 -13.51 -15.15
N ALA A 265 -4.54 -12.83 -14.02
CA ALA A 265 -4.51 -11.37 -13.95
C ALA A 265 -3.37 -10.78 -14.81
N LEU A 266 -2.16 -11.33 -14.70
CA LEU A 266 -0.99 -10.89 -15.48
C LEU A 266 -1.12 -11.12 -16.99
N LYS A 267 -1.93 -12.11 -17.40
CA LYS A 267 -2.16 -12.42 -18.81
C LYS A 267 -3.35 -11.66 -19.42
N SER A 268 -4.35 -11.32 -18.60
CA SER A 268 -5.56 -10.63 -19.03
C SER A 268 -5.25 -9.19 -19.48
N PRO A 269 -5.93 -8.64 -20.50
CA PRO A 269 -7.18 -9.10 -21.09
C PRO A 269 -7.04 -10.17 -22.19
N GLN A 270 -8.17 -10.83 -22.53
CA GLN A 270 -8.26 -11.74 -23.68
C GLN A 270 -7.86 -11.09 -25.02
N TRP A 271 -7.93 -9.75 -25.12
CA TRP A 271 -7.49 -8.99 -26.29
C TRP A 271 -6.02 -9.19 -26.61
N MET A 272 -5.16 -9.51 -25.63
CA MET A 272 -3.73 -9.75 -25.86
C MET A 272 -3.42 -10.94 -26.80
N GLY A 273 -4.44 -11.75 -27.13
CA GLY A 273 -4.39 -12.67 -28.27
C GLY A 273 -3.40 -13.82 -28.08
N GLY A 274 -3.52 -14.58 -26.98
CA GLY A 274 -2.90 -15.91 -26.78
C GLY A 274 -1.37 -16.05 -26.89
N GLY A 275 -0.66 -15.04 -27.39
CA GLY A 275 0.77 -15.06 -27.72
C GLY A 275 1.66 -14.71 -26.53
N LYS A 276 2.86 -14.18 -26.83
CA LYS A 276 3.91 -13.89 -25.84
C LYS A 276 3.71 -12.62 -25.01
N TYR A 277 2.62 -11.86 -25.23
CA TYR A 277 2.36 -10.59 -24.56
C TYR A 277 1.20 -10.71 -23.55
N GLY A 278 1.29 -9.97 -22.46
CA GLY A 278 0.30 -9.96 -21.37
C GLY A 278 -0.08 -8.54 -20.96
N ALA A 279 -0.81 -8.40 -19.84
CA ALA A 279 -1.42 -7.15 -19.36
C ALA A 279 -0.45 -5.95 -19.37
N ALA A 280 0.77 -6.25 -18.97
CA ALA A 280 1.85 -5.33 -18.68
C ALA A 280 2.74 -4.97 -19.87
N SER A 281 2.76 -5.80 -20.92
CA SER A 281 3.81 -5.70 -21.95
C SER A 281 3.79 -4.34 -22.64
N GLU A 282 2.61 -3.89 -23.06
CA GLU A 282 2.47 -2.58 -23.70
C GLU A 282 2.70 -1.44 -22.70
N MET A 283 2.31 -1.58 -21.43
CA MET A 283 2.56 -0.56 -20.38
C MET A 283 4.06 -0.31 -20.21
N VAL A 284 4.86 -1.37 -20.08
CA VAL A 284 6.33 -1.30 -19.99
C VAL A 284 6.93 -0.75 -21.28
N TYR A 285 6.40 -1.17 -22.43
CA TYR A 285 6.83 -0.63 -23.71
C TYR A 285 6.65 0.88 -23.79
N ARG A 286 5.48 1.40 -23.38
CA ARG A 286 5.23 2.85 -23.35
C ARG A 286 6.16 3.53 -22.35
N LEU A 287 6.29 3.02 -21.14
CA LEU A 287 7.18 3.59 -20.12
C LEU A 287 8.61 3.82 -20.63
N LEU A 288 9.17 2.87 -21.38
CA LEU A 288 10.57 2.91 -21.83
C LEU A 288 10.77 3.56 -23.20
N THR A 289 9.70 3.95 -23.90
CA THR A 289 9.77 4.58 -25.23
C THR A 289 9.18 5.98 -25.30
N HIS A 290 8.32 6.34 -24.35
CA HIS A 290 7.74 7.68 -24.29
C HIS A 290 8.80 8.72 -23.85
N PRO A 291 8.81 9.93 -24.46
CA PRO A 291 9.76 10.97 -24.12
C PRO A 291 9.38 11.69 -22.82
N LEU A 292 9.69 11.07 -21.68
CA LEU A 292 9.30 11.56 -20.34
C LEU A 292 10.43 12.38 -19.67
N ASP A 293 10.05 13.34 -18.83
CA ASP A 293 10.91 13.86 -17.78
C ASP A 293 10.90 12.92 -16.55
N TYR A 294 11.82 13.11 -15.60
CA TYR A 294 11.93 12.20 -14.45
C TYR A 294 10.68 12.21 -13.57
N MET A 295 10.08 13.38 -13.31
CA MET A 295 8.86 13.49 -12.51
C MET A 295 7.71 12.72 -13.15
N SER A 296 7.58 12.86 -14.47
CA SER A 296 6.56 12.16 -15.23
C SER A 296 6.78 10.65 -15.17
N PHE A 297 8.02 10.20 -15.37
CA PHE A 297 8.39 8.78 -15.25
C PHE A 297 8.19 8.20 -13.85
N ALA A 298 8.57 8.92 -12.79
CA ALA A 298 8.76 8.33 -11.47
C ALA A 298 7.45 8.03 -10.72
N THR A 299 6.43 8.88 -10.82
CA THR A 299 5.29 8.84 -9.89
C THR A 299 3.94 9.10 -10.55
N THR A 300 2.88 8.58 -9.92
CA THR A 300 1.48 8.88 -10.26
C THR A 300 1.10 10.33 -9.97
N PHE A 301 1.82 11.03 -9.08
CA PHE A 301 1.43 12.36 -8.62
C PHE A 301 1.49 13.42 -9.72
N ARG A 302 0.45 14.24 -9.83
CA ARG A 302 0.49 15.48 -10.63
C ARG A 302 0.01 16.68 -9.82
N PRO A 303 0.75 17.81 -9.86
CA PRO A 303 0.28 19.08 -9.34
C PRO A 303 -0.99 19.53 -10.06
N GLU A 304 -1.85 20.25 -9.33
CA GLU A 304 -3.02 20.90 -9.90
C GLU A 304 -2.64 21.82 -11.08
N GLY A 305 -3.48 21.85 -12.12
CA GLY A 305 -3.23 22.63 -13.34
C GLY A 305 -2.30 21.96 -14.36
N THR A 306 -1.71 20.80 -14.04
CA THR A 306 -0.96 20.01 -15.02
C THR A 306 -1.93 19.26 -15.94
N ASN A 307 -2.19 19.81 -17.12
CA ASN A 307 -3.15 19.25 -18.06
C ASN A 307 -2.52 18.45 -19.22
N ASP A 308 -1.20 18.42 -19.34
CA ASP A 308 -0.48 17.75 -20.44
C ASP A 308 -0.60 16.22 -20.35
N ILE A 309 -1.42 15.65 -21.22
CA ILE A 309 -1.72 14.21 -21.26
C ILE A 309 -0.49 13.35 -21.59
N SER A 310 0.51 13.90 -22.28
CA SER A 310 1.74 13.16 -22.62
C SER A 310 2.60 12.85 -21.39
N LYS A 311 2.31 13.51 -20.26
CA LYS A 311 3.01 13.33 -19.00
C LYS A 311 2.34 12.32 -18.07
N ASP A 312 1.23 11.70 -18.44
CA ASP A 312 0.49 10.81 -17.53
C ASP A 312 1.03 9.37 -17.50
N VAL A 313 2.01 9.03 -18.34
CA VAL A 313 2.75 7.75 -18.30
C VAL A 313 3.74 7.77 -17.13
N ASN A 314 3.68 6.78 -16.24
CA ASN A 314 4.61 6.66 -15.12
C ASN A 314 4.86 5.20 -14.70
N LEU A 315 5.96 4.97 -13.98
CA LEU A 315 6.37 3.66 -13.47
C LEU A 315 5.46 3.18 -12.34
N GLU A 316 5.04 4.11 -11.47
CA GLU A 316 4.31 3.82 -10.24
C GLU A 316 2.92 3.21 -10.51
N TYR A 317 2.17 3.65 -11.53
CA TYR A 317 0.87 3.05 -11.84
C TYR A 317 1.01 1.60 -12.33
N ILE A 318 2.07 1.29 -13.07
CA ILE A 318 2.33 -0.07 -13.56
C ILE A 318 2.69 -0.96 -12.37
N HIS A 319 3.52 -0.46 -11.45
CA HIS A 319 3.78 -1.08 -10.15
C HIS A 319 2.48 -1.35 -9.39
N ASN A 320 1.60 -0.35 -9.27
CA ASN A 320 0.33 -0.48 -8.54
C ASN A 320 -0.54 -1.60 -9.14
N ASN A 321 -0.66 -1.67 -10.46
CA ASN A 321 -1.41 -2.73 -11.12
C ASN A 321 -0.87 -4.12 -10.78
N VAL A 322 0.45 -4.31 -10.75
CA VAL A 322 1.05 -5.61 -10.39
C VAL A 322 0.78 -5.96 -8.92
N HIS A 323 0.81 -4.98 -8.01
CA HIS A 323 0.35 -5.16 -6.64
C HIS A 323 -1.10 -5.64 -6.58
N GLY A 324 -2.01 -5.01 -7.33
CA GLY A 324 -3.42 -5.43 -7.45
C GLY A 324 -3.60 -6.83 -8.05
N TRP A 325 -2.87 -7.17 -9.11
CA TRP A 325 -2.91 -8.48 -9.77
C TRP A 325 -2.39 -9.62 -8.89
N VAL A 326 -1.34 -9.37 -8.11
CA VAL A 326 -0.76 -10.37 -7.20
C VAL A 326 -1.56 -10.47 -5.90
N GLY A 327 -2.06 -9.35 -5.39
CA GLY A 327 -2.87 -9.30 -4.17
C GLY A 327 -4.29 -9.82 -4.36
N GLY A 328 -4.88 -9.63 -5.54
CA GLY A 328 -6.27 -9.98 -5.86
C GLY A 328 -7.26 -8.88 -5.47
N ASP A 329 -7.34 -7.80 -6.25
CA ASP A 329 -8.36 -6.71 -6.14
C ASP A 329 -8.81 -6.40 -4.69
N TYR A 330 -7.85 -6.13 -3.80
CA TYR A 330 -8.06 -5.81 -2.38
C TYR A 330 -8.36 -7.00 -1.44
N THR A 331 -7.85 -8.21 -1.68
CA THR A 331 -8.08 -9.37 -0.79
C THR A 331 -6.82 -9.97 -0.15
N GLY A 332 -5.65 -9.80 -0.76
CA GLY A 332 -4.38 -10.37 -0.28
C GLY A 332 -3.39 -9.33 0.25
N HIS A 333 -2.22 -9.78 0.72
CA HIS A 333 -1.23 -8.88 1.30
C HIS A 333 -0.63 -7.94 0.24
N MET A 334 -0.30 -8.47 -0.95
CA MET A 334 0.30 -7.68 -2.04
C MET A 334 -0.59 -6.54 -2.55
N SER A 335 -1.90 -6.53 -2.28
CA SER A 335 -2.79 -5.42 -2.67
C SER A 335 -2.81 -4.28 -1.65
N GLU A 336 -2.17 -4.46 -0.48
CA GLU A 336 -2.20 -3.51 0.64
C GLU A 336 -0.84 -2.87 0.94
N ILE A 337 -0.73 -1.54 0.85
CA ILE A 337 0.51 -0.83 1.20
C ILE A 337 1.04 -1.23 2.59
N PRO A 338 0.23 -1.30 3.66
CA PRO A 338 0.75 -1.58 5.00
C PRO A 338 1.40 -2.96 5.18
N VAL A 339 1.04 -3.95 4.36
CA VAL A 339 1.44 -5.35 4.57
C VAL A 339 1.98 -6.07 3.32
N ALA A 340 2.05 -5.40 2.16
CA ALA A 340 2.49 -6.01 0.90
C ALA A 340 3.90 -6.62 0.97
N THR A 341 4.81 -5.99 1.71
CA THR A 341 6.22 -6.40 1.84
C THR A 341 6.42 -7.74 2.53
N PHE A 342 5.42 -8.21 3.27
CA PHE A 342 5.47 -9.52 3.90
C PHE A 342 5.38 -10.65 2.86
N ASP A 343 4.76 -10.45 1.68
CA ASP A 343 4.80 -11.46 0.61
C ASP A 343 6.19 -11.46 -0.06
N PRO A 344 6.88 -12.62 -0.17
CA PRO A 344 8.19 -12.71 -0.83
C PRO A 344 8.22 -12.18 -2.27
N LEU A 345 7.10 -12.21 -3.01
CA LEU A 345 7.03 -11.69 -4.38
C LEU A 345 7.18 -10.17 -4.45
N PHE A 346 6.94 -9.43 -3.36
CA PHE A 346 7.19 -7.99 -3.29
C PHE A 346 8.60 -7.65 -3.76
N TRP A 347 9.59 -8.39 -3.24
CA TRP A 347 11.01 -8.12 -3.45
C TRP A 347 11.44 -8.40 -4.88
N LEU A 348 10.89 -9.44 -5.49
CA LEU A 348 11.14 -9.77 -6.91
C LEU A 348 10.47 -8.78 -7.85
N HIS A 349 9.26 -8.33 -7.49
CA HIS A 349 8.52 -7.29 -8.21
C HIS A 349 9.30 -5.97 -8.19
N HIS A 350 9.67 -5.48 -7.00
CA HIS A 350 10.42 -4.23 -6.82
C HIS A 350 11.82 -4.29 -7.44
N CYS A 351 12.46 -5.45 -7.45
CA CYS A 351 13.71 -5.66 -8.19
C CYS A 351 13.55 -5.40 -9.70
N ASN A 352 12.40 -5.75 -10.30
CA ASN A 352 12.11 -5.41 -11.70
C ASN A 352 11.72 -3.93 -11.88
N ILE A 353 11.07 -3.30 -10.90
CA ILE A 353 10.82 -1.84 -10.89
C ILE A 353 12.14 -1.07 -10.90
N ASP A 354 13.10 -1.46 -10.05
CA ASP A 354 14.44 -0.87 -10.02
C ASP A 354 15.20 -1.11 -11.35
N ARG A 355 15.08 -2.30 -11.94
CA ARG A 355 15.63 -2.60 -13.28
C ARG A 355 15.06 -1.65 -14.35
N MET A 356 13.75 -1.47 -14.40
CA MET A 356 13.11 -0.57 -15.38
C MET A 356 13.60 0.86 -15.22
N TRP A 357 13.75 1.33 -13.98
CA TRP A 357 14.30 2.65 -13.71
C TRP A 357 15.77 2.75 -14.13
N ALA A 358 16.62 1.77 -13.83
CA ALA A 358 18.03 1.76 -14.25
C ALA A 358 18.20 1.74 -15.79
N ILE A 359 17.34 1.00 -16.51
CA ILE A 359 17.27 1.03 -17.98
C ILE A 359 16.88 2.43 -18.47
N TRP A 360 15.84 3.02 -17.88
CA TRP A 360 15.39 4.36 -18.26
C TRP A 360 16.46 5.43 -17.98
N GLN A 361 17.15 5.36 -16.84
CA GLN A 361 18.28 6.25 -16.51
C GLN A 361 19.39 6.16 -17.56
N THR A 362 19.71 4.95 -18.02
CA THR A 362 20.75 4.71 -19.03
C THR A 362 20.38 5.32 -20.39
N LEU A 363 19.10 5.25 -20.76
CA LEU A 363 18.56 5.86 -21.98
C LEU A 363 18.39 7.38 -21.86
N ASN A 364 18.23 7.90 -20.64
CA ASN A 364 17.92 9.31 -20.34
C ASN A 364 18.86 9.88 -19.26
N PRO A 365 20.19 9.89 -19.46
CA PRO A 365 21.16 10.22 -18.41
C PRO A 365 21.01 11.65 -17.86
N ASP A 366 20.53 12.58 -18.69
CA ASP A 366 20.40 14.00 -18.35
C ASP A 366 19.04 14.34 -17.71
N LYS A 367 18.13 13.35 -17.59
CA LYS A 367 16.80 13.55 -17.02
C LYS A 367 16.84 13.25 -15.51
N TRP A 368 17.09 14.29 -14.74
CA TRP A 368 17.09 14.26 -13.27
C TRP A 368 16.32 15.45 -12.72
N PHE A 369 15.85 15.34 -11.47
CA PHE A 369 15.17 16.43 -10.79
C PHE A 369 16.17 17.26 -9.98
N GLU A 370 15.98 18.57 -9.94
CA GLU A 370 16.76 19.47 -9.06
C GLU A 370 16.01 19.71 -7.75
N SER A 371 14.69 19.89 -7.85
CA SER A 371 13.79 19.99 -6.72
C SER A 371 12.40 19.48 -7.09
N ALA A 372 11.63 19.10 -6.08
CA ALA A 372 10.21 18.84 -6.17
C ALA A 372 9.54 19.24 -4.85
N ASP A 373 8.26 19.61 -4.91
CA ASP A 373 7.48 19.86 -3.71
C ASP A 373 7.19 18.54 -2.98
N LYS A 374 7.07 18.59 -1.65
CA LYS A 374 6.63 17.42 -0.88
C LYS A 374 5.22 17.03 -1.31
N ASN A 375 5.04 15.75 -1.59
CA ASN A 375 3.70 15.22 -1.86
C ASN A 375 2.98 14.90 -0.55
N THR A 376 1.66 14.82 -0.65
CA THR A 376 0.69 14.83 0.45
C THR A 376 0.53 13.52 1.20
N PHE A 377 1.52 12.63 1.15
CA PHE A 377 1.65 11.55 2.14
C PHE A 377 2.50 12.10 3.29
N PHE A 378 2.01 12.02 4.54
CA PHE A 378 2.62 12.69 5.70
C PHE A 378 4.00 12.08 6.05
N GLN A 379 5.05 12.49 5.34
CA GLN A 379 6.43 12.11 5.64
C GLN A 379 7.11 13.04 6.66
N GLU A 380 6.40 14.03 7.22
CA GLU A 380 6.93 14.87 8.30
C GLU A 380 7.30 14.05 9.56
N ALA A 381 6.68 12.88 9.77
CA ALA A 381 7.06 11.97 10.86
C ALA A 381 8.43 11.30 10.64
N ILE A 382 8.85 11.14 9.38
CA ILE A 382 10.23 10.81 9.02
C ILE A 382 11.03 12.07 8.67
N GLY A 383 10.58 13.25 9.08
CA GLY A 383 11.34 14.51 8.96
C GLY A 383 11.67 14.91 7.52
N LEU A 384 10.85 14.53 6.54
CA LEU A 384 11.04 14.99 5.16
C LEU A 384 10.67 16.48 5.05
N ALA A 385 11.57 17.25 4.43
CA ALA A 385 11.42 18.68 4.22
C ALA A 385 10.33 18.99 3.17
N ASP A 386 9.84 20.23 3.19
CA ASP A 386 8.84 20.74 2.24
C ASP A 386 9.31 20.70 0.78
N THR A 387 10.63 20.75 0.59
CA THR A 387 11.28 20.62 -0.71
C THR A 387 12.13 19.36 -0.71
N ILE A 388 11.89 18.50 -1.68
CA ILE A 388 12.67 17.31 -1.97
C ILE A 388 13.78 17.70 -2.94
N THR A 389 15.02 17.30 -2.65
CA THR A 389 16.20 17.54 -3.48
C THR A 389 16.99 16.24 -3.63
N PRO A 390 17.99 16.19 -4.52
CA PRO A 390 18.88 15.05 -4.61
C PRO A 390 19.66 14.71 -3.32
N GLN A 391 19.64 15.58 -2.31
CA GLN A 391 20.31 15.42 -1.01
C GLN A 391 19.32 15.06 0.12
N THR A 392 18.04 14.95 -0.18
CA THR A 392 17.03 14.51 0.77
C THR A 392 17.41 13.15 1.38
N LYS A 393 17.25 12.98 2.69
CA LYS A 393 17.60 11.72 3.36
C LYS A 393 16.60 10.62 2.98
N LEU A 394 17.09 9.49 2.48
CA LEU A 394 16.32 8.28 2.23
C LEU A 394 16.24 7.44 3.51
N ARG A 395 15.48 7.93 4.49
CA ARG A 395 15.30 7.23 5.77
C ARG A 395 14.53 5.92 5.59
N PRO A 396 14.84 4.87 6.38
CA PRO A 396 15.82 4.82 7.45
C PRO A 396 17.18 4.26 6.99
N PHE A 397 17.55 4.43 5.73
CA PHE A 397 18.68 3.69 5.16
C PHE A 397 20.02 4.38 5.42
N HIS A 398 20.82 3.84 6.34
CA HIS A 398 22.14 4.36 6.67
C HIS A 398 23.24 3.74 5.79
N SER A 399 24.18 4.55 5.33
CA SER A 399 25.34 4.18 4.51
C SER A 399 26.56 3.81 5.34
N ASP A 400 26.57 4.15 6.64
CA ASP A 400 27.66 3.87 7.56
C ASP A 400 27.16 3.53 8.97
N LYS A 401 28.09 3.10 9.82
CA LYS A 401 27.84 2.75 11.23
C LYS A 401 27.61 3.97 12.14
N LYS A 402 27.71 5.19 11.59
CA LYS A 402 27.56 6.47 12.32
C LYS A 402 26.16 7.09 12.12
N GLY A 403 25.33 6.53 11.24
CA GLY A 403 23.98 7.01 10.99
C GLY A 403 23.87 7.98 9.81
N THR A 404 24.83 8.00 8.88
CA THR A 404 24.72 8.83 7.67
C THR A 404 23.69 8.22 6.71
N CYS A 405 22.55 8.86 6.49
CA CYS A 405 21.54 8.35 5.56
C CYS A 405 22.00 8.41 4.09
N TRP A 406 21.57 7.44 3.29
CA TRP A 406 21.60 7.53 1.83
C TRP A 406 20.78 8.72 1.33
N THR A 407 21.15 9.23 0.16
CA THR A 407 20.43 10.30 -0.55
C THR A 407 20.07 9.85 -1.96
N PRO A 408 19.10 10.50 -2.63
CA PRO A 408 18.83 10.22 -4.03
C PRO A 408 20.09 10.27 -4.90
N GLU A 409 20.94 11.28 -4.74
CA GLU A 409 22.17 11.38 -5.53
C GLU A 409 23.13 10.19 -5.27
N GLY A 410 23.31 9.82 -3.99
CA GLY A 410 24.19 8.70 -3.62
C GLY A 410 23.66 7.32 -4.07
N ALA A 411 22.34 7.13 -4.06
CA ALA A 411 21.68 5.88 -4.45
C ALA A 411 21.43 5.79 -5.97
N ARG A 412 21.73 6.84 -6.74
CA ARG A 412 21.39 6.93 -8.17
C ARG A 412 22.12 5.90 -9.04
N ASP A 413 23.36 5.57 -8.71
CA ASP A 413 24.18 4.59 -9.42
C ASP A 413 24.12 3.22 -8.72
N THR A 414 23.72 2.17 -9.44
CA THR A 414 23.63 0.81 -8.88
C THR A 414 25.00 0.25 -8.48
N LEU A 415 26.08 0.74 -9.10
CA LEU A 415 27.44 0.30 -8.79
C LEU A 415 27.89 0.69 -7.38
N ASN A 416 27.33 1.78 -6.81
CA ASN A 416 27.60 2.15 -5.42
C ASN A 416 27.16 1.06 -4.42
N PHE A 417 26.19 0.23 -4.81
CA PHE A 417 25.70 -0.92 -4.05
C PHE A 417 26.24 -2.26 -4.55
N GLY A 418 27.13 -2.24 -5.54
CA GLY A 418 27.79 -3.44 -6.06
C GLY A 418 26.89 -4.38 -6.86
N TYR A 419 25.90 -3.87 -7.57
CA TYR A 419 25.11 -4.65 -8.52
C TYR A 419 24.82 -3.89 -9.83
N THR A 420 24.36 -4.63 -10.85
CA THR A 420 23.72 -4.05 -12.04
C THR A 420 22.71 -5.04 -12.65
N TYR A 421 22.24 -4.76 -13.86
CA TYR A 421 21.30 -5.60 -14.62
C TYR A 421 21.92 -6.14 -15.92
N PRO A 422 21.39 -7.24 -16.48
CA PRO A 422 21.92 -7.87 -17.69
C PRO A 422 22.05 -6.89 -18.87
N GLU A 423 21.10 -5.96 -18.99
CA GLU A 423 21.06 -4.93 -20.02
C GLU A 423 22.13 -3.85 -19.89
N LEU A 424 22.84 -3.74 -18.75
CA LEU A 424 23.66 -2.56 -18.41
C LEU A 424 25.16 -2.87 -18.26
N GLN A 425 25.59 -4.04 -18.72
CA GLN A 425 26.97 -4.53 -18.59
C GLN A 425 27.93 -3.81 -19.55
N THR A 426 28.36 -2.59 -19.17
CA THR A 426 29.26 -1.77 -19.99
C THR A 426 30.64 -2.39 -20.25
N TRP A 427 31.06 -3.35 -19.43
CA TRP A 427 32.31 -4.09 -19.56
C TRP A 427 32.22 -5.30 -20.50
N ASP A 428 31.03 -5.65 -21.01
CA ASP A 428 30.89 -6.76 -21.94
C ASP A 428 31.81 -6.54 -23.14
N SER A 429 32.53 -7.58 -23.54
CA SER A 429 33.48 -7.55 -24.66
C SER A 429 32.87 -7.02 -25.97
N LYS A 430 31.55 -7.17 -26.14
CA LYS A 430 30.77 -6.62 -27.25
C LYS A 430 30.79 -5.09 -27.26
N TYR A 431 30.74 -4.44 -26.10
CA TYR A 431 30.71 -2.98 -25.97
C TYR A 431 32.07 -2.40 -25.60
N ASN A 432 33.00 -3.21 -25.10
CA ASN A 432 34.31 -2.78 -24.67
C ASN A 432 35.44 -3.55 -25.39
N SER A 433 35.33 -3.68 -26.71
CA SER A 433 36.39 -4.23 -27.54
C SER A 433 37.59 -3.26 -27.54
N SER A 434 38.77 -3.74 -27.13
CA SER A 434 40.02 -2.96 -27.08
C SER A 434 40.10 -1.89 -25.98
N GLY A 435 39.30 -1.99 -24.92
CA GLY A 435 39.36 -1.08 -23.76
C GLY A 435 38.67 0.28 -23.97
N THR A 436 37.96 0.47 -25.08
CA THR A 436 37.13 1.65 -25.34
C THR A 436 35.65 1.27 -25.36
N TYR A 437 34.85 1.89 -24.48
CA TYR A 437 33.41 1.64 -24.38
C TYR A 437 32.63 2.28 -25.55
N ASN A 438 31.98 1.44 -26.35
CA ASN A 438 31.06 1.81 -27.43
C ASN A 438 29.65 2.00 -26.89
N ARG A 439 29.38 3.22 -26.43
CA ARG A 439 28.07 3.62 -25.89
C ARG A 439 26.93 3.47 -26.89
N GLU A 440 27.13 3.83 -28.16
CA GLU A 440 26.07 3.80 -29.16
C GLU A 440 25.60 2.38 -29.46
N LEU A 441 26.53 1.42 -29.57
CA LEU A 441 26.18 0.01 -29.73
C LEU A 441 25.41 -0.51 -28.51
N HIS A 442 25.87 -0.19 -27.31
CA HIS A 442 25.20 -0.63 -26.08
C HIS A 442 23.76 -0.09 -25.99
N LEU A 443 23.56 1.21 -26.25
CA LEU A 443 22.22 1.79 -26.29
C LEU A 443 21.34 1.18 -27.40
N ALA A 444 21.91 0.91 -28.57
CA ALA A 444 21.19 0.26 -29.66
C ALA A 444 20.66 -1.13 -29.25
N ASP A 445 21.44 -1.92 -28.51
CA ASP A 445 21.02 -3.23 -28.02
C ASP A 445 19.99 -3.16 -26.89
N ILE A 446 20.08 -2.17 -26.00
CA ILE A 446 19.03 -1.90 -24.99
C ILE A 446 17.70 -1.59 -25.70
N ARG A 447 17.72 -0.68 -26.69
CA ARG A 447 16.52 -0.30 -27.48
C ARG A 447 15.94 -1.50 -28.23
N LYS A 448 16.80 -2.32 -28.82
CA LYS A 448 16.42 -3.58 -29.47
C LYS A 448 15.70 -4.51 -28.50
N THR A 449 16.29 -4.73 -27.32
CA THR A 449 15.69 -5.58 -26.27
C THR A 449 14.31 -5.09 -25.87
N ILE A 450 14.12 -3.77 -25.67
CA ILE A 450 12.83 -3.18 -25.34
C ILE A 450 11.79 -3.45 -26.43
N ASN A 451 12.15 -3.18 -27.70
CA ASN A 451 11.26 -3.38 -28.84
C ASN A 451 10.86 -4.86 -29.01
N GLU A 452 11.78 -5.80 -28.81
CA GLU A 452 11.54 -7.23 -29.02
C GLU A 452 10.77 -7.90 -27.87
N LYS A 453 11.05 -7.49 -26.62
CA LYS A 453 10.38 -8.02 -25.43
C LYS A 453 8.98 -7.46 -25.26
N TYR A 454 8.81 -6.14 -25.37
CA TYR A 454 7.60 -5.46 -24.86
C TYR A 454 6.70 -4.87 -25.96
N GLY A 455 7.23 -4.61 -27.17
CA GLY A 455 6.53 -3.90 -28.25
C GLY A 455 5.44 -4.71 -28.96
N ALA A 456 4.30 -4.92 -28.31
CA ALA A 456 3.17 -5.68 -28.86
C ALA A 456 2.52 -4.94 -30.05
N SER A 457 2.16 -3.66 -29.86
CA SER A 457 1.59 -2.83 -30.94
C SER A 457 2.55 -2.70 -32.12
N ARG A 458 3.84 -2.43 -31.85
CA ARG A 458 4.91 -2.36 -32.86
C ARG A 458 4.96 -3.62 -33.72
N THR A 459 4.92 -4.80 -33.09
CA THR A 459 5.05 -6.09 -33.79
C THR A 459 3.90 -6.31 -34.77
N GLU A 460 2.67 -6.07 -34.33
CA GLU A 460 1.48 -6.22 -35.18
C GLU A 460 1.46 -5.21 -36.34
N LEU A 461 1.83 -3.94 -36.08
CA LEU A 461 1.83 -2.88 -37.09
C LEU A 461 2.91 -3.10 -38.16
N LEU A 462 4.11 -3.55 -37.76
CA LEU A 462 5.16 -3.91 -38.73
C LEU A 462 4.83 -5.19 -39.51
N GLY A 463 4.15 -6.15 -38.88
CA GLY A 463 3.71 -7.40 -39.51
C GLY A 463 2.56 -7.21 -40.49
N ASN A 464 1.77 -6.14 -40.35
CA ASN A 464 0.70 -5.81 -41.28
C ASN A 464 0.66 -4.31 -41.61
N PRO A 465 1.44 -3.87 -42.62
CA PRO A 465 1.53 -2.47 -43.00
C PRO A 465 0.20 -1.84 -43.46
N THR A 466 -0.84 -2.62 -43.77
CA THR A 466 -2.17 -2.08 -44.13
C THR A 466 -2.87 -1.40 -42.96
N LEU A 467 -2.41 -1.65 -41.73
CA LEU A 467 -2.89 -1.01 -40.51
C LEU A 467 -2.31 0.41 -40.33
N GLY A 468 -1.34 0.82 -41.15
CA GLY A 468 -0.71 2.13 -41.11
C GLY A 468 -0.28 2.62 -42.49
N GLU A 469 0.53 3.67 -42.49
CA GLU A 469 1.21 4.20 -43.67
C GLU A 469 2.61 3.58 -43.75
N LYS A 470 2.88 2.84 -44.83
CA LYS A 470 4.20 2.29 -45.08
C LYS A 470 5.20 3.42 -45.32
N THR A 471 6.32 3.39 -44.59
CA THR A 471 7.47 4.26 -44.84
C THR A 471 8.65 3.42 -45.36
N ASP A 472 9.71 4.07 -45.83
CA ASP A 472 10.91 3.36 -46.33
C ASP A 472 11.46 2.41 -45.25
N ASP A 473 11.62 2.94 -44.03
CA ASP A 473 12.25 2.25 -42.91
C ASP A 473 11.26 1.59 -41.94
N GLY A 474 9.94 1.64 -42.20
CA GLY A 474 8.98 1.34 -41.15
C GLY A 474 7.51 1.40 -41.52
N VAL A 475 6.70 1.60 -40.50
CA VAL A 475 5.26 1.87 -40.57
C VAL A 475 4.95 3.04 -39.65
N LYS A 476 4.31 4.07 -40.18
CA LYS A 476 3.72 5.16 -39.42
C LYS A 476 2.26 4.82 -39.14
N SER A 477 1.81 4.99 -37.92
CA SER A 477 0.42 4.70 -37.53
C SER A 477 -0.16 5.79 -36.65
N ASN A 478 -1.49 5.75 -36.55
CA ASN A 478 -2.22 6.44 -35.50
C ASN A 478 -2.15 5.62 -34.21
N ASP A 479 -2.01 6.32 -33.09
CA ASP A 479 -1.86 5.74 -31.78
C ASP A 479 -2.87 6.39 -30.82
N PHE A 480 -3.50 5.54 -30.01
CA PHE A 480 -4.59 5.93 -29.13
C PHE A 480 -4.37 5.35 -27.73
N ALA A 481 -4.62 6.20 -26.74
CA ALA A 481 -4.54 5.84 -25.34
C ALA A 481 -5.50 6.68 -24.51
N PHE A 482 -5.72 6.28 -23.26
CA PHE A 482 -6.47 7.07 -22.30
C PHE A 482 -5.58 7.50 -21.16
N SER A 483 -5.61 8.78 -20.82
CA SER A 483 -5.21 9.20 -19.48
C SER A 483 -6.37 9.00 -18.53
N VAL A 484 -6.09 8.37 -17.40
CA VAL A 484 -7.03 8.21 -16.29
C VAL A 484 -6.49 8.98 -15.11
N ARG A 485 -7.26 9.99 -14.66
CA ARG A 485 -6.91 10.84 -13.54
C ARG A 485 -7.97 10.76 -12.47
N TYR A 486 -7.55 10.69 -11.21
CA TYR A 486 -8.46 10.50 -10.08
C TYR A 486 -7.83 10.96 -8.77
N LYS A 487 -8.65 11.24 -7.77
CA LYS A 487 -8.20 11.53 -6.40
C LYS A 487 -7.74 10.27 -5.71
N LYS A 488 -6.43 10.14 -5.47
CA LYS A 488 -5.79 8.96 -4.85
C LYS A 488 -6.37 8.60 -3.49
N TYR A 489 -6.73 9.61 -2.70
CA TYR A 489 -7.20 9.44 -1.31
C TYR A 489 -8.72 9.62 -1.15
N ALA A 490 -9.46 9.63 -2.26
CA ALA A 490 -10.91 9.53 -2.17
C ALA A 490 -11.34 8.16 -1.56
N LEU A 491 -12.63 8.02 -1.25
CA LEU A 491 -13.16 6.83 -0.57
C LEU A 491 -12.40 6.52 0.74
N ASP A 492 -12.08 7.56 1.51
CA ASP A 492 -11.40 7.48 2.80
C ASP A 492 -9.98 6.89 2.75
N GLY A 493 -9.37 6.90 1.56
CA GLY A 493 -8.03 6.35 1.29
C GLY A 493 -8.03 4.87 0.89
N ASN A 494 -9.20 4.24 0.84
CA ASN A 494 -9.29 2.84 0.45
C ASN A 494 -8.91 2.66 -1.02
N PRO A 495 -8.17 1.60 -1.34
CA PRO A 495 -7.84 1.30 -2.72
C PRO A 495 -9.08 0.83 -3.47
N PHE A 496 -9.01 0.98 -4.79
CA PHE A 496 -10.07 0.65 -5.72
C PHE A 496 -9.47 0.39 -7.09
N THR A 497 -10.22 -0.26 -7.96
CA THR A 497 -9.80 -0.57 -9.32
C THR A 497 -10.73 0.10 -10.32
N ILE A 498 -10.18 0.94 -11.19
CA ILE A 498 -10.90 1.49 -12.34
C ILE A 498 -10.66 0.53 -13.51
N LYS A 499 -11.70 -0.20 -13.92
CA LYS A 499 -11.61 -1.13 -15.06
C LYS A 499 -12.20 -0.49 -16.31
N ILE A 500 -11.46 -0.58 -17.41
CA ILE A 500 -11.84 -0.09 -18.74
C ILE A 500 -12.31 -1.25 -19.59
N TYR A 501 -13.44 -1.05 -20.27
CA TYR A 501 -14.09 -2.04 -21.10
C TYR A 501 -14.40 -1.49 -22.47
N LEU A 502 -14.48 -2.39 -23.44
CA LEU A 502 -14.84 -2.10 -24.81
C LEU A 502 -15.91 -3.08 -25.29
N ALA A 503 -17.13 -2.57 -25.46
CA ALA A 503 -18.20 -3.34 -26.06
C ALA A 503 -17.82 -3.74 -27.50
N PRO A 504 -18.19 -4.93 -27.97
CA PRO A 504 -17.67 -5.54 -29.20
C PRO A 504 -18.30 -4.99 -30.51
N GLY A 505 -18.55 -3.68 -30.56
CA GLY A 505 -18.86 -2.90 -31.76
C GLY A 505 -20.34 -2.61 -32.01
N ASP A 506 -21.26 -3.37 -31.40
CA ASP A 506 -22.70 -3.13 -31.49
C ASP A 506 -23.22 -2.12 -30.44
N GLY A 507 -22.35 -1.65 -29.54
CA GLY A 507 -22.69 -0.79 -28.42
C GLY A 507 -23.45 -1.51 -27.31
N LYS A 508 -23.35 -2.84 -27.21
CA LYS A 508 -23.99 -3.64 -26.16
C LYS A 508 -22.93 -4.41 -25.37
N PRO A 509 -22.84 -4.22 -24.04
CA PRO A 509 -21.96 -5.02 -23.21
C PRO A 509 -22.35 -6.49 -23.30
N ARG A 510 -21.37 -7.38 -23.45
CA ARG A 510 -21.61 -8.83 -23.45
C ARG A 510 -21.39 -9.40 -22.06
N SER A 511 -20.14 -9.32 -21.59
CA SER A 511 -19.78 -9.65 -20.22
C SER A 511 -18.51 -8.88 -19.82
N PRO A 512 -18.31 -8.65 -18.51
CA PRO A 512 -17.07 -8.04 -18.01
C PRO A 512 -15.82 -8.77 -18.53
N GLU A 513 -15.82 -10.09 -18.62
CA GLU A 513 -14.65 -10.88 -19.02
C GLU A 513 -14.29 -10.70 -20.49
N THR A 514 -15.28 -10.60 -21.38
CA THR A 514 -15.02 -10.45 -22.82
C THR A 514 -14.72 -9.01 -23.22
N ASP A 515 -15.32 -8.06 -22.51
CA ASP A 515 -15.23 -6.64 -22.84
C ASP A 515 -14.05 -5.98 -22.14
N TYR A 516 -13.47 -6.59 -21.10
CA TYR A 516 -12.35 -6.05 -20.33
C TYR A 516 -11.12 -5.78 -21.19
N VAL A 517 -10.59 -4.57 -21.09
CA VAL A 517 -9.40 -4.11 -21.83
C VAL A 517 -8.21 -3.93 -20.91
N THR A 518 -8.36 -3.19 -19.82
CA THR A 518 -7.26 -2.89 -18.91
C THR A 518 -7.82 -2.27 -17.64
N GLU A 519 -6.95 -1.96 -16.68
CA GLU A 519 -7.35 -1.35 -15.43
C GLU A 519 -6.28 -0.44 -14.84
N VAL A 520 -6.70 0.33 -13.85
CA VAL A 520 -5.87 1.13 -12.98
C VAL A 520 -6.20 0.77 -11.55
N TYR A 521 -5.23 0.17 -10.85
CA TYR A 521 -5.32 -0.10 -9.44
C TYR A 521 -4.83 1.12 -8.66
N ASN A 522 -5.71 1.71 -7.85
CA ASN A 522 -5.32 2.72 -6.89
C ASN A 522 -4.67 2.05 -5.68
N PHE A 523 -3.35 1.86 -5.70
CA PHE A 523 -2.62 1.37 -4.52
C PHE A 523 -2.53 2.49 -3.48
N SER A 524 -3.42 2.43 -2.49
CA SER A 524 -3.54 3.38 -1.39
C SER A 524 -3.83 2.65 -0.08
N SER A 525 -3.86 3.38 1.03
CA SER A 525 -4.14 2.86 2.36
C SER A 525 -5.21 3.72 3.02
N PRO A 526 -6.11 3.12 3.83
CA PRO A 526 -7.09 3.88 4.60
C PRO A 526 -6.45 4.97 5.44
N SER A 527 -7.13 6.11 5.50
CA SER A 527 -6.75 7.26 6.34
C SER A 527 -6.88 6.97 7.84
N ILE A 528 -7.69 5.96 8.21
CA ILE A 528 -7.94 5.51 9.58
C ILE A 528 -7.69 3.99 9.67
N ILE A 529 -6.88 3.54 10.63
CA ILE A 529 -6.80 2.13 11.05
C ILE A 529 -6.87 2.06 12.57
N ASP A 530 -7.59 1.06 13.11
CA ASP A 530 -7.89 0.89 14.54
C ASP A 530 -8.50 2.14 15.22
N GLY A 531 -9.40 2.83 14.51
CA GLY A 531 -10.08 4.03 15.01
C GLY A 531 -9.18 5.26 15.16
N LYS A 532 -7.98 5.24 14.57
CA LYS A 532 -7.03 6.36 14.59
C LYS A 532 -6.67 6.81 13.20
N GLU A 533 -6.63 8.13 13.01
CA GLU A 533 -6.09 8.74 11.81
C GLU A 533 -4.61 8.39 11.69
N ILE A 534 -4.31 7.55 10.71
CA ILE A 534 -2.96 7.06 10.40
C ILE A 534 -2.31 7.93 9.33
N CYS A 535 -3.13 8.57 8.49
CA CYS A 535 -2.68 9.50 7.47
C CYS A 535 -3.29 10.88 7.71
N SER A 536 -2.63 11.69 8.53
CA SER A 536 -3.05 13.06 8.85
C SER A 536 -3.06 14.02 7.65
N ASN A 537 -2.54 13.61 6.49
CA ASN A 537 -2.66 14.36 5.24
C ASN A 537 -3.70 13.78 4.30
N CYS A 538 -4.10 12.50 4.39
CA CYS A 538 -5.12 11.94 3.49
C CYS A 538 -6.49 12.63 3.65
N THR A 539 -6.64 13.43 4.71
CA THR A 539 -7.80 14.26 5.05
C THR A 539 -7.58 15.76 4.79
N THR A 540 -6.37 16.21 4.41
CA THR A 540 -6.09 17.64 4.18
C THR A 540 -6.59 18.09 2.81
N VAL A 541 -7.01 19.36 2.74
CA VAL A 541 -7.56 19.98 1.51
C VAL A 541 -6.58 19.90 0.33
N ALA A 542 -5.27 20.03 0.57
CA ALA A 542 -4.25 19.92 -0.46
C ALA A 542 -4.06 18.47 -0.97
N ALA A 543 -4.12 17.48 -0.09
CA ALA A 543 -4.01 16.06 -0.47
C ALA A 543 -5.21 15.56 -1.26
N THR A 544 -6.39 16.02 -0.84
CA THR A 544 -7.67 15.71 -1.48
C THR A 544 -7.89 16.50 -2.77
N ALA A 545 -7.04 17.48 -3.11
CA ALA A 545 -7.05 18.19 -4.38
C ALA A 545 -6.10 17.56 -5.44
N SER A 546 -5.01 16.92 -5.01
CA SER A 546 -4.05 16.29 -5.92
C SER A 546 -4.62 15.05 -6.64
N LYS A 547 -4.30 14.90 -7.93
CA LYS A 547 -4.71 13.75 -8.74
C LYS A 547 -3.53 12.80 -8.98
N ALA A 548 -3.83 11.51 -8.89
CA ALA A 548 -2.99 10.46 -9.46
C ALA A 548 -3.32 10.31 -10.94
N THR A 549 -2.32 9.90 -11.72
CA THR A 549 -2.43 9.75 -13.17
C THR A 549 -1.91 8.40 -13.64
N SER A 550 -2.45 7.94 -14.77
CA SER A 550 -2.04 6.73 -15.47
C SER A 550 -2.33 6.90 -16.95
N TYR A 551 -1.63 6.12 -17.81
CA TYR A 551 -1.76 6.24 -19.26
C TYR A 551 -1.87 4.86 -19.92
N LEU A 552 -3.04 4.60 -20.47
CA LEU A 552 -3.49 3.29 -20.92
C LEU A 552 -3.53 3.24 -22.45
N SER A 553 -2.47 2.69 -23.05
CA SER A 553 -2.47 2.44 -24.51
C SER A 553 -3.53 1.42 -24.88
N ILE A 554 -4.38 1.75 -25.85
CA ILE A 554 -5.40 0.84 -26.40
C ILE A 554 -5.13 0.48 -27.87
N THR A 555 -4.06 1.00 -28.48
CA THR A 555 -3.70 0.76 -29.88
C THR A 555 -3.64 -0.72 -30.23
N TYR A 556 -3.06 -1.55 -29.36
CA TYR A 556 -3.02 -3.00 -29.60
C TYR A 556 -4.44 -3.60 -29.68
N VAL A 557 -5.34 -3.21 -28.78
CA VAL A 557 -6.74 -3.67 -28.78
C VAL A 557 -7.44 -3.23 -30.06
N LEU A 558 -7.27 -1.98 -30.48
CA LEU A 558 -7.84 -1.47 -31.73
C LEU A 558 -7.30 -2.23 -32.95
N VAL A 559 -6.01 -2.58 -32.97
CA VAL A 559 -5.43 -3.44 -34.02
C VAL A 559 -6.15 -4.79 -34.07
N GLN A 560 -6.40 -5.42 -32.91
CA GLN A 560 -7.15 -6.68 -32.87
C GLN A 560 -8.60 -6.49 -33.32
N CYS A 561 -9.25 -5.37 -33.00
CA CYS A 561 -10.58 -5.04 -33.52
C CYS A 561 -10.57 -4.95 -35.06
N VAL A 562 -9.55 -4.34 -35.67
CA VAL A 562 -9.43 -4.28 -37.13
C VAL A 562 -9.24 -5.68 -37.73
N LYS A 563 -8.33 -6.49 -37.16
CA LYS A 563 -8.07 -7.86 -37.62
C LYS A 563 -9.31 -8.77 -37.53
N ARG A 564 -10.19 -8.53 -36.55
CA ARG A 564 -11.44 -9.27 -36.35
C ARG A 564 -12.63 -8.69 -37.13
N GLY A 565 -12.43 -7.61 -37.89
CA GLY A 565 -13.51 -6.94 -38.64
C GLY A 565 -14.52 -6.19 -37.76
N ILE A 566 -14.20 -5.96 -36.48
CA ILE A 566 -15.03 -5.17 -35.55
C ILE A 566 -14.86 -3.66 -35.83
N LEU A 567 -13.65 -3.26 -36.22
CA LEU A 567 -13.29 -1.88 -36.55
C LEU A 567 -12.79 -1.81 -37.99
N ALA A 568 -13.21 -0.79 -38.75
CA ALA A 568 -12.86 -0.71 -40.17
C ALA A 568 -11.38 -0.32 -40.42
N SER A 569 -10.81 0.56 -39.59
CA SER A 569 -9.42 1.02 -39.72
C SER A 569 -8.97 1.76 -38.45
N LEU A 570 -7.67 2.08 -38.36
CA LEU A 570 -7.10 2.92 -37.30
C LEU A 570 -7.16 4.43 -37.63
N LYS A 571 -7.96 4.86 -38.62
CA LYS A 571 -8.18 6.29 -38.86
C LYS A 571 -8.86 6.94 -37.65
N GLU A 572 -8.48 8.16 -37.34
CA GLU A 572 -8.93 8.85 -36.13
C GLU A 572 -10.45 9.00 -36.06
N ASP A 573 -11.09 9.50 -37.11
CA ASP A 573 -12.55 9.65 -37.19
C ASP A 573 -13.29 8.33 -36.95
N VAL A 574 -12.77 7.24 -37.54
CA VAL A 574 -13.32 5.88 -37.39
C VAL A 574 -13.16 5.38 -35.95
N VAL A 575 -11.96 5.55 -35.36
CA VAL A 575 -11.67 5.12 -33.99
C VAL A 575 -12.46 5.95 -32.98
N THR A 576 -12.52 7.27 -33.14
CA THR A 576 -13.28 8.17 -32.27
C THR A 576 -14.76 7.79 -32.27
N ALA A 577 -15.38 7.65 -33.45
CA ALA A 577 -16.79 7.26 -33.53
C ALA A 577 -17.05 5.87 -32.91
N PHE A 578 -16.11 4.94 -33.09
CA PHE A 578 -16.20 3.61 -32.49
C PHE A 578 -16.11 3.66 -30.95
N LEU A 579 -15.13 4.37 -30.40
CA LEU A 579 -14.92 4.47 -28.95
C LEU A 579 -16.05 5.22 -28.26
N GLN A 580 -16.60 6.27 -28.88
CA GLN A 580 -17.77 7.00 -28.33
C GLN A 580 -18.97 6.10 -28.06
N LYS A 581 -19.17 5.07 -28.90
CA LYS A 581 -20.31 4.16 -28.81
C LYS A 581 -20.04 2.95 -27.90
N ASN A 582 -18.78 2.52 -27.79
CA ASN A 582 -18.44 1.20 -27.25
C ASN A 582 -17.59 1.24 -25.97
N LEU A 583 -16.93 2.36 -25.66
CA LEU A 583 -16.08 2.47 -24.48
C LEU A 583 -16.92 2.74 -23.23
N TYR A 584 -16.66 1.98 -22.17
CA TYR A 584 -17.21 2.22 -20.84
C TYR A 584 -16.21 1.81 -19.76
N TRP A 585 -16.40 2.32 -18.55
CA TRP A 585 -15.55 2.02 -17.40
C TRP A 585 -16.37 1.87 -16.15
N ARG A 586 -15.84 1.12 -15.19
CA ARG A 586 -16.48 0.83 -13.91
C ARG A 586 -15.46 0.86 -12.80
N LEU A 587 -15.92 1.32 -11.65
CA LEU A 587 -15.13 1.36 -10.42
C LEU A 587 -15.43 0.11 -9.61
N TYR A 588 -14.41 -0.59 -9.15
CA TYR A 588 -14.53 -1.77 -8.30
C TYR A 588 -13.79 -1.54 -6.99
N GLN A 589 -14.31 -2.17 -5.94
CA GLN A 589 -13.63 -2.36 -4.67
C GLN A 589 -13.98 -3.77 -4.20
N ARG A 590 -12.99 -4.63 -3.95
CA ARG A 590 -13.20 -6.04 -3.57
C ARG A 590 -13.98 -6.86 -4.58
N GLY A 591 -13.73 -6.67 -5.87
CA GLY A 591 -14.52 -7.32 -6.93
C GLY A 591 -15.98 -6.87 -7.01
N ARG A 592 -16.44 -5.97 -6.13
CA ARG A 592 -17.79 -5.38 -6.20
C ARG A 592 -17.74 -4.11 -7.03
N GLU A 593 -18.61 -4.03 -8.03
CA GLU A 593 -18.84 -2.78 -8.78
C GLU A 593 -19.48 -1.73 -7.87
N LEU A 594 -18.86 -0.56 -7.78
CA LEU A 594 -19.37 0.61 -7.08
C LEU A 594 -20.28 1.43 -8.00
N ASP A 595 -21.16 2.20 -7.37
CA ASP A 595 -22.10 3.05 -8.07
C ASP A 595 -21.46 4.36 -8.57
N ARG A 596 -22.29 5.13 -9.28
CA ARG A 596 -21.88 6.42 -9.84
C ARG A 596 -21.50 7.44 -8.77
N PHE A 597 -22.13 7.40 -7.60
CA PHE A 597 -21.82 8.33 -6.52
C PHE A 597 -20.37 8.12 -6.01
N ALA A 598 -19.90 6.88 -5.94
CA ALA A 598 -18.50 6.59 -5.62
C ALA A 598 -17.54 7.12 -6.71
N MET A 599 -17.87 6.98 -8.00
CA MET A 599 -17.07 7.55 -9.09
C MET A 599 -17.04 9.09 -9.10
N GLU A 600 -18.10 9.74 -8.63
CA GLU A 600 -18.15 11.21 -8.48
C GLU A 600 -17.19 11.67 -7.38
N LYS A 601 -17.07 10.92 -6.27
CA LYS A 601 -16.13 11.23 -5.18
C LYS A 601 -14.65 11.18 -5.59
N ILE A 602 -14.29 10.29 -6.50
CA ILE A 602 -12.89 10.19 -6.96
C ILE A 602 -12.55 11.23 -8.04
N GLU A 603 -13.52 12.03 -8.47
CA GLU A 603 -13.38 13.00 -9.57
C GLU A 603 -12.70 12.40 -10.80
N LEU A 604 -13.21 11.25 -11.21
CA LEU A 604 -12.65 10.47 -12.32
C LEU A 604 -12.68 11.27 -13.62
N GLU A 605 -11.53 11.35 -14.27
CA GLU A 605 -11.37 11.79 -15.65
C GLU A 605 -10.84 10.64 -16.48
N VAL A 606 -11.51 10.36 -17.60
CA VAL A 606 -11.05 9.44 -18.64
C VAL A 606 -10.92 10.25 -19.92
N LEU A 607 -9.68 10.54 -20.30
CA LEU A 607 -9.35 11.46 -21.38
C LEU A 607 -8.71 10.70 -22.53
N GLY A 608 -9.40 10.62 -23.67
CA GLY A 608 -8.84 10.05 -24.89
C GLY A 608 -7.72 10.91 -25.47
N SER A 609 -6.63 10.28 -25.85
CA SER A 609 -5.45 10.91 -26.46
C SER A 609 -5.15 10.32 -27.83
N PHE A 610 -4.53 11.15 -28.66
CA PHE A 610 -4.05 10.81 -29.99
C PHE A 610 -2.61 11.27 -30.17
N ASN A 611 -1.83 10.46 -30.88
CA ASN A 611 -0.55 10.85 -31.44
C ASN A 611 -0.23 10.03 -32.69
N SER A 612 0.74 10.49 -33.48
CA SER A 612 1.35 9.66 -34.52
C SER A 612 2.51 8.87 -33.94
N ALA A 613 2.58 7.58 -34.27
CA ALA A 613 3.68 6.70 -33.93
C ALA A 613 4.46 6.31 -35.21
N ASN A 614 5.79 6.30 -35.11
CA ASN A 614 6.65 5.81 -36.19
C ASN A 614 7.42 4.58 -35.71
N HIS A 615 7.08 3.42 -36.28
CA HIS A 615 7.68 2.14 -35.95
C HIS A 615 8.76 1.78 -36.97
N ASN A 616 10.02 1.73 -36.54
CA ASN A 616 11.13 1.37 -37.41
C ASN A 616 11.27 -0.16 -37.53
N LYS A 617 11.55 -0.68 -38.73
CA LYS A 617 11.86 -2.11 -38.96
C LYS A 617 13.13 -2.53 -38.23
N ASN A 618 14.15 -1.66 -38.23
CA ASN A 618 15.34 -1.85 -37.44
C ASN A 618 15.01 -1.67 -35.94
N PRO A 619 15.11 -2.74 -35.12
CA PRO A 619 14.69 -2.70 -33.73
C PRO A 619 15.62 -1.86 -32.83
N THR A 620 16.76 -1.39 -33.31
CA THR A 620 17.64 -0.49 -32.51
C THR A 620 17.10 0.93 -32.38
N PHE A 621 16.06 1.29 -33.13
CA PHE A 621 15.33 2.55 -33.00
C PHE A 621 14.02 2.31 -32.25
N LEU A 622 13.81 3.03 -31.15
CA LEU A 622 12.54 3.02 -30.42
C LEU A 622 11.44 3.64 -31.29
N THR A 623 10.19 3.26 -31.02
CA THR A 623 9.03 3.93 -31.64
C THR A 623 9.05 5.40 -31.26
N GLY A 624 9.01 6.28 -32.27
CA GLY A 624 8.92 7.72 -32.05
C GLY A 624 7.46 8.17 -31.99
N PHE A 625 7.09 8.91 -30.96
CA PHE A 625 5.76 9.49 -30.82
C PHE A 625 5.78 11.01 -31.04
N LYS A 626 4.85 11.53 -31.83
CA LYS A 626 4.74 12.96 -32.15
C LYS A 626 3.30 13.44 -32.20
N GLY A 627 3.08 14.69 -31.83
CA GLY A 627 1.78 15.36 -31.97
C GLY A 627 0.74 14.90 -30.94
N PHE A 628 1.16 14.69 -29.69
CA PHE A 628 0.25 14.41 -28.58
C PHE A 628 -0.81 15.49 -28.45
N ARG A 629 -2.06 15.04 -28.39
CA ARG A 629 -3.21 15.89 -28.10
C ARG A 629 -4.37 15.08 -27.55
N ASP A 630 -5.26 15.78 -26.89
CA ASP A 630 -6.54 15.23 -26.48
C ASP A 630 -7.47 15.05 -27.68
N ILE A 631 -8.39 14.10 -27.56
CA ILE A 631 -9.58 14.01 -28.38
C ILE A 631 -10.76 14.42 -27.48
N PRO A 632 -11.23 15.69 -27.52
CA PRO A 632 -12.29 16.17 -26.64
C PRO A 632 -13.58 15.34 -26.70
N ALA A 633 -13.86 14.76 -27.87
CA ALA A 633 -14.99 13.87 -28.10
C ALA A 633 -14.92 12.55 -27.31
N LEU A 634 -13.76 12.21 -26.74
CA LEU A 634 -13.49 11.04 -25.91
C LEU A 634 -13.15 11.41 -24.46
N ALA A 635 -13.58 12.58 -24.00
CA ALA A 635 -13.50 12.96 -22.59
C ALA A 635 -14.76 12.50 -21.84
N GLY A 636 -14.58 11.77 -20.76
CA GLY A 636 -15.64 11.33 -19.87
C GLY A 636 -15.17 11.30 -18.40
N GLY A 637 -16.04 10.83 -17.52
CA GLY A 637 -15.72 10.75 -16.10
C GLY A 637 -16.69 9.90 -15.30
N SER A 638 -17.27 10.47 -14.24
CA SER A 638 -18.03 9.69 -13.27
C SER A 638 -19.34 9.07 -13.78
N ASP A 639 -19.76 9.35 -15.01
CA ASP A 639 -20.92 8.73 -15.64
C ASP A 639 -20.65 7.33 -16.22
N GLY A 640 -19.38 6.89 -16.28
CA GLY A 640 -19.03 5.51 -16.58
C GLY A 640 -18.99 5.12 -18.06
N ALA A 641 -19.32 6.03 -18.98
CA ALA A 641 -19.26 5.79 -20.42
C ALA A 641 -19.46 7.08 -21.22
N LEU A 642 -19.10 7.06 -22.49
CA LEU A 642 -19.40 8.14 -23.44
C LEU A 642 -20.83 8.02 -24.01
N ASP A 643 -21.23 6.81 -24.41
CA ASP A 643 -22.58 6.54 -24.92
C ASP A 643 -23.63 6.62 -23.79
N PRO A 644 -24.69 7.44 -23.92
CA PRO A 644 -25.77 7.54 -22.93
C PRO A 644 -26.40 6.21 -22.51
N LYS A 645 -26.41 5.19 -23.38
CA LYS A 645 -26.97 3.86 -23.09
C LYS A 645 -26.10 3.03 -22.16
N LEU A 646 -24.81 3.33 -22.07
CA LEU A 646 -23.82 2.61 -21.26
C LEU A 646 -23.51 3.31 -19.93
N LYS A 647 -23.97 4.56 -19.76
CA LYS A 647 -23.74 5.36 -18.55
C LYS A 647 -24.41 4.72 -17.34
N GLN A 648 -23.71 4.77 -16.20
CA GLN A 648 -24.34 4.43 -14.92
C GLN A 648 -25.38 5.50 -14.57
N LYS A 649 -26.53 5.03 -14.07
CA LYS A 649 -27.61 5.92 -13.61
C LYS A 649 -27.12 6.72 -12.40
N PRO A 650 -27.52 7.99 -12.26
CA PRO A 650 -27.30 8.73 -11.01
C PRO A 650 -27.91 7.97 -9.84
N THR A 651 -27.09 7.65 -8.86
CA THR A 651 -27.55 7.10 -7.58
C THR A 651 -27.59 8.24 -6.58
N PRO A 652 -28.70 8.48 -5.86
CA PRO A 652 -28.71 9.48 -4.81
C PRO A 652 -27.65 9.10 -3.76
N PRO A 653 -26.99 10.08 -3.12
CA PRO A 653 -26.07 9.80 -2.02
C PRO A 653 -26.78 8.90 -1.00
N PRO A 654 -26.09 7.90 -0.41
CA PRO A 654 -26.67 7.08 0.64
C PRO A 654 -27.28 7.99 1.70
N THR A 655 -28.55 7.75 2.05
CA THR A 655 -29.25 8.55 3.06
C THR A 655 -28.48 8.49 4.36
N LYS A 656 -27.95 9.64 4.79
CA LYS A 656 -27.27 9.78 6.08
C LYS A 656 -28.19 9.19 7.16
N PRO A 657 -27.72 8.27 8.02
CA PRO A 657 -28.52 7.79 9.14
C PRO A 657 -29.07 9.00 9.92
N PRO A 658 -30.36 9.00 10.31
CA PRO A 658 -30.94 10.11 11.04
C PRO A 658 -30.13 10.37 12.31
N ALA A 659 -29.78 11.64 12.55
CA ALA A 659 -29.05 12.01 13.76
C ALA A 659 -29.86 11.58 15.01
N PRO A 660 -29.24 10.91 15.98
CA PRO A 660 -29.94 10.41 17.15
C PRO A 660 -30.46 11.59 18.00
N PRO A 661 -31.56 11.39 18.75
CA PRO A 661 -32.10 12.44 19.63
C PRO A 661 -31.09 12.76 20.73
N SER A 662 -30.52 13.97 20.69
CA SER A 662 -29.63 14.48 21.73
C SER A 662 -30.28 15.57 22.56
N ALA A 663 -30.00 15.60 23.86
CA ALA A 663 -30.41 16.67 24.78
C ALA A 663 -29.19 17.34 25.43
N GLY A 664 -29.33 18.60 25.82
CA GLY A 664 -28.31 19.29 26.62
C GLY A 664 -28.53 19.05 28.11
N LEU A 665 -27.54 18.48 28.81
CA LEU A 665 -27.51 18.34 30.26
C LEU A 665 -26.65 19.47 30.85
N ARG A 666 -27.30 20.48 31.42
CA ARG A 666 -26.62 21.63 32.02
C ARG A 666 -26.09 21.30 33.41
N LEU A 667 -24.97 21.90 33.79
CA LEU A 667 -24.41 21.76 35.12
C LEU A 667 -25.43 22.17 36.19
N GLY A 668 -25.58 21.33 37.23
CA GLY A 668 -26.56 21.50 38.30
C GLY A 668 -27.97 20.99 37.97
N THR A 669 -28.18 20.39 36.79
CA THR A 669 -29.48 19.87 36.36
C THR A 669 -29.52 18.36 36.25
N SER A 670 -30.72 17.82 36.06
CA SER A 670 -30.97 16.40 35.79
C SER A 670 -31.86 16.26 34.57
N VAL A 671 -31.63 15.21 33.79
CA VAL A 671 -32.48 14.85 32.65
C VAL A 671 -33.07 13.46 32.91
N ASN A 672 -34.39 13.36 32.78
CA ASN A 672 -35.07 12.07 32.76
C ASN A 672 -34.91 11.43 31.38
N LEU A 673 -34.48 10.18 31.38
CA LEU A 673 -34.35 9.41 30.16
C LEU A 673 -35.74 9.05 29.63
N LYS A 674 -35.95 9.20 28.32
CA LYS A 674 -37.22 8.82 27.68
C LYS A 674 -37.42 7.30 27.62
N GLN A 675 -36.33 6.55 27.74
CA GLN A 675 -36.29 5.09 27.81
C GLN A 675 -35.38 4.71 28.98
N ASP A 676 -35.72 3.63 29.68
CA ASP A 676 -34.91 3.11 30.78
C ASP A 676 -33.55 2.65 30.22
N PHE A 677 -32.47 3.05 30.90
CA PHE A 677 -31.11 2.60 30.56
C PHE A 677 -30.86 1.27 31.27
N VAL A 678 -30.80 0.21 30.47
CA VAL A 678 -30.82 -1.22 30.85
C VAL A 678 -29.71 -1.97 30.10
N PHE A 679 -29.62 -3.30 30.28
CA PHE A 679 -28.68 -4.16 29.54
C PHE A 679 -28.55 -3.78 28.06
N ASP A 680 -27.30 -3.70 27.62
CA ASP A 680 -26.80 -3.27 26.32
C ASP A 680 -26.92 -1.76 26.02
N SER A 681 -27.71 -1.00 26.79
CA SER A 681 -27.89 0.43 26.55
C SER A 681 -26.58 1.21 26.66
N VAL A 682 -26.42 2.23 25.81
CA VAL A 682 -25.24 3.10 25.78
C VAL A 682 -25.63 4.55 25.93
N ILE A 683 -24.88 5.27 26.74
CA ILE A 683 -25.04 6.71 26.90
C ILE A 683 -23.70 7.40 26.67
N ILE A 684 -23.73 8.42 25.82
CA ILE A 684 -22.58 9.27 25.51
C ILE A 684 -22.85 10.67 26.04
N LEU A 685 -21.85 11.24 26.70
CA LEU A 685 -21.82 12.59 27.23
C LEU A 685 -20.67 13.34 26.57
N ASP A 686 -20.97 14.19 25.59
CA ASP A 686 -19.97 15.00 24.91
C ASP A 686 -19.77 16.32 25.66
N SER A 687 -18.52 16.61 25.97
CA SER A 687 -18.06 17.86 26.53
C SER A 687 -17.23 18.64 25.51
N THR A 688 -17.57 19.91 25.30
CA THR A 688 -16.82 20.80 24.40
C THR A 688 -15.65 21.51 25.10
N LYS A 689 -15.46 21.25 26.40
CA LYS A 689 -14.39 21.85 27.20
C LYS A 689 -13.85 20.83 28.22
N VAL A 690 -12.53 20.84 28.43
CA VAL A 690 -11.89 20.18 29.57
C VAL A 690 -11.02 21.21 30.31
N ASP A 691 -11.16 21.29 31.64
CA ASP A 691 -10.34 22.13 32.52
C ASP A 691 -9.75 21.29 33.66
N LEU A 692 -8.45 20.96 33.53
CA LEU A 692 -7.71 20.13 34.48
C LEU A 692 -7.00 20.92 35.56
N ASN A 693 -7.10 22.25 35.60
CA ASN A 693 -6.45 23.02 36.64
C ASN A 693 -7.10 22.71 38.00
N PRO A 694 -6.36 22.15 38.97
CA PRO A 694 -6.92 21.82 40.27
C PRO A 694 -7.31 23.09 41.02
N ILE A 695 -8.44 23.03 41.73
CA ILE A 695 -8.90 24.13 42.59
C ILE A 695 -8.74 23.68 44.03
N ILE A 696 -8.01 24.45 44.84
CA ILE A 696 -7.92 24.21 46.28
C ILE A 696 -9.23 24.68 46.91
N THR A 697 -10.00 23.76 47.49
CA THR A 697 -11.23 24.08 48.23
C THR A 697 -11.31 23.27 49.52
N ASP A 698 -12.12 23.74 50.47
CA ASP A 698 -12.35 23.05 51.76
C ASP A 698 -13.17 21.75 51.63
N THR A 699 -13.54 21.37 50.40
CA THR A 699 -14.28 20.14 50.06
C THR A 699 -13.59 19.38 48.93
N ILE A 700 -13.99 18.13 48.70
CA ILE A 700 -13.45 17.31 47.61
C ILE A 700 -13.72 18.02 46.27
N ASP A 701 -12.67 18.30 45.50
CA ASP A 701 -12.75 18.79 44.11
C ASP A 701 -13.46 17.74 43.26
N ASN A 702 -14.72 17.97 42.88
CA ASN A 702 -15.48 17.00 42.12
C ASN A 702 -16.21 17.61 40.92
N THR A 703 -16.22 16.84 39.83
CA THR A 703 -17.17 16.97 38.74
C THR A 703 -17.84 15.63 38.55
N GLN A 704 -19.12 15.56 38.85
CA GLN A 704 -19.85 14.32 38.96
C GLN A 704 -20.97 14.21 37.94
N VAL A 705 -20.98 13.08 37.25
CA VAL A 705 -22.12 12.57 36.49
C VAL A 705 -22.69 11.40 37.28
N THR A 706 -23.98 11.48 37.59
CA THR A 706 -24.68 10.47 38.40
C THR A 706 -25.83 9.87 37.61
N PHE A 707 -25.91 8.55 37.67
CA PHE A 707 -26.93 7.73 37.02
C PHE A 707 -27.84 7.17 38.11
N LYS A 708 -29.12 7.55 38.07
CA LYS A 708 -30.04 7.41 39.21
C LYS A 708 -31.31 6.64 38.88
N ASN A 709 -31.87 6.05 39.92
CA ASN A 709 -33.25 5.59 39.96
C ASN A 709 -33.89 6.06 41.28
N GLY A 710 -34.81 7.02 41.19
CA GLY A 710 -35.32 7.72 42.37
C GLY A 710 -34.21 8.54 43.05
N ASN A 711 -34.08 8.38 44.37
CA ASN A 711 -33.07 9.08 45.17
C ASN A 711 -31.71 8.37 45.20
N ASP A 712 -31.63 7.13 44.71
CA ASP A 712 -30.41 6.34 44.73
C ASP A 712 -29.53 6.67 43.52
N ILE A 713 -28.21 6.73 43.75
CA ILE A 713 -27.19 6.83 42.70
C ILE A 713 -26.69 5.42 42.43
N LEU A 714 -27.17 4.82 41.35
CA LEU A 714 -26.78 3.46 40.96
C LEU A 714 -25.35 3.42 40.42
N PHE A 715 -24.93 4.49 39.74
CA PHE A 715 -23.58 4.66 39.25
C PHE A 715 -23.14 6.12 39.26
N LEU A 716 -21.90 6.38 39.64
CA LEU A 716 -21.26 7.69 39.70
C LEU A 716 -19.99 7.65 38.86
N VAL A 717 -19.76 8.68 38.06
CA VAL A 717 -18.45 9.02 37.49
C VAL A 717 -18.04 10.39 38.03
N SER A 718 -16.95 10.46 38.80
CA SER A 718 -16.50 11.68 39.47
C SER A 718 -15.05 12.00 39.13
N PHE A 719 -14.83 13.09 38.41
CA PHE A 719 -13.48 13.61 38.14
C PHE A 719 -13.01 14.44 39.34
N ARG A 720 -11.86 14.07 39.91
CA ARG A 720 -11.23 14.74 41.05
C ARG A 720 -9.82 15.17 40.71
N ARG A 721 -9.64 16.42 40.27
CA ARG A 721 -8.34 16.89 39.76
C ARG A 721 -7.31 17.01 40.87
N ALA A 722 -7.72 17.51 42.04
CA ALA A 722 -6.84 17.63 43.20
C ALA A 722 -6.26 16.28 43.68
N GLU A 723 -7.01 15.19 43.50
CA GLU A 723 -6.55 13.83 43.81
C GLU A 723 -5.85 13.16 42.61
N GLY A 724 -5.97 13.73 41.41
CA GLY A 724 -5.49 13.11 40.17
C GLY A 724 -6.28 11.85 39.78
N GLN A 725 -7.54 11.73 40.18
CA GLN A 725 -8.34 10.50 40.07
C GLN A 725 -9.68 10.71 39.36
N ILE A 726 -10.15 9.66 38.70
CA ILE A 726 -11.55 9.45 38.33
C ILE A 726 -12.11 8.39 39.28
N VAL A 727 -13.20 8.72 39.96
CA VAL A 727 -13.80 7.88 40.98
C VAL A 727 -15.16 7.36 40.52
N PHE A 728 -15.35 6.05 40.65
CA PHE A 728 -16.60 5.35 40.43
C PHE A 728 -17.18 4.85 41.74
N ASN A 729 -18.49 5.04 41.94
CA ASN A 729 -19.16 4.58 43.15
C ASN A 729 -20.68 4.45 42.95
N THR A 730 -21.36 4.01 44.02
CA THR A 730 -22.82 3.91 44.14
C THR A 730 -23.23 4.47 45.50
N ASN A 731 -24.38 5.16 45.58
CA ASN A 731 -25.02 5.55 46.84
C ASN A 731 -26.44 4.95 46.88
N LEU A 732 -26.68 4.01 47.80
CA LEU A 732 -27.98 3.36 47.98
C LEU A 732 -28.53 3.69 49.37
N GLY A 733 -29.75 4.22 49.44
CA GLY A 733 -30.39 4.58 50.72
C GLY A 733 -29.60 5.62 51.53
N GLY A 734 -28.86 6.51 50.86
CA GLY A 734 -28.00 7.51 51.50
C GLY A 734 -26.60 7.01 51.89
N LYS A 735 -26.27 5.73 51.66
CA LYS A 735 -24.98 5.14 52.02
C LYS A 735 -24.10 4.94 50.78
N TRP A 736 -22.89 5.48 50.81
CA TRP A 736 -21.86 5.25 49.79
C TRP A 736 -21.25 3.86 49.94
N GLY A 737 -20.98 3.19 48.82
CA GLY A 737 -20.17 1.97 48.82
C GLY A 737 -18.67 2.26 48.68
N ALA A 738 -17.88 1.20 48.46
CA ALA A 738 -16.44 1.33 48.24
C ALA A 738 -16.15 2.08 46.94
N GLU A 739 -15.15 2.97 46.95
CA GLU A 739 -14.74 3.69 45.74
C GLU A 739 -13.85 2.80 44.86
N GLN A 740 -14.08 2.86 43.55
CA GLN A 740 -13.13 2.38 42.54
C GLN A 740 -12.48 3.59 41.90
N ARG A 741 -11.15 3.58 41.78
CA ARG A 741 -10.35 4.75 41.41
C ARG A 741 -9.49 4.42 40.19
N VAL A 742 -9.39 5.38 39.27
CA VAL A 742 -8.56 5.30 38.06
C VAL A 742 -7.81 6.61 37.88
N ASP A 743 -6.52 6.52 37.55
CA ASP A 743 -5.68 7.70 37.35
C ASP A 743 -6.23 8.61 36.24
N LEU A 744 -6.36 9.90 36.55
CA LEU A 744 -6.79 10.95 35.63
C LEU A 744 -5.67 11.34 34.65
N ALA A 745 -4.41 11.14 35.05
CA ALA A 745 -3.23 11.57 34.31
C ALA A 745 -3.20 10.97 32.90
N GLY A 746 -3.07 11.84 31.89
CA GLY A 746 -2.98 11.45 30.49
C GLY A 746 -4.27 10.93 29.85
N ARG A 747 -5.41 10.95 30.54
CA ARG A 747 -6.71 10.49 30.03
C ARG A 747 -7.58 11.60 29.39
N LEU A 748 -7.36 12.86 29.77
CA LEU A 748 -8.09 14.02 29.25
C LEU A 748 -7.13 15.04 28.62
N LYS A 749 -6.48 14.66 27.51
CA LYS A 749 -5.45 15.50 26.85
C LYS A 749 -6.01 16.49 25.82
N LYS A 750 -7.27 16.31 25.41
CA LYS A 750 -7.93 17.14 24.40
C LYS A 750 -8.74 18.25 25.07
N SER A 751 -8.98 19.34 24.35
CA SER A 751 -9.86 20.43 24.78
C SER A 751 -11.33 20.01 24.85
N THR A 752 -11.71 18.87 24.27
CA THR A 752 -13.03 18.25 24.28
C THR A 752 -12.92 16.81 24.75
N THR A 753 -13.98 16.22 25.30
CA THR A 753 -13.99 14.80 25.62
C THR A 753 -15.38 14.18 25.53
N SER A 754 -15.46 12.87 25.30
CA SER A 754 -16.70 12.09 25.33
C SER A 754 -16.62 11.05 26.45
N ILE A 755 -17.60 11.03 27.34
CA ILE A 755 -17.75 9.96 28.34
C ILE A 755 -18.81 9.02 27.83
N MET A 756 -18.45 7.77 27.60
CA MET A 756 -19.40 6.73 27.21
C MET A 756 -19.53 5.72 28.34
N VAL A 757 -20.78 5.37 28.67
CA VAL A 757 -21.11 4.33 29.64
C VAL A 757 -22.00 3.31 28.92
N HIS A 758 -21.57 2.05 28.94
CA HIS A 758 -22.30 0.92 28.37
C HIS A 758 -22.73 -0.01 29.50
N ASP A 759 -24.02 -0.32 29.55
CA ASP A 759 -24.56 -1.30 30.47
C ASP A 759 -24.39 -2.72 29.91
N GLN A 760 -23.58 -3.54 30.55
CA GLN A 760 -23.28 -4.91 30.14
C GLN A 760 -24.03 -5.93 31.03
N GLY A 761 -25.05 -5.49 31.76
CA GLY A 761 -25.91 -6.33 32.58
C GLY A 761 -25.39 -6.39 34.00
N GLU A 762 -24.28 -7.09 34.23
CA GLU A 762 -23.68 -7.26 35.56
C GLU A 762 -22.82 -6.05 36.01
N GLY A 763 -22.50 -5.13 35.09
CA GLY A 763 -21.62 -4.00 35.33
C GLY A 763 -21.76 -2.92 34.26
N PHE A 764 -21.08 -1.80 34.50
CA PHE A 764 -20.94 -0.71 33.56
C PHE A 764 -19.52 -0.68 33.00
N GLU A 765 -19.42 -0.65 31.68
CA GLU A 765 -18.18 -0.40 30.97
C GLU A 765 -18.08 1.09 30.64
N VAL A 766 -16.99 1.72 31.05
CA VAL A 766 -16.79 3.17 30.92
C VAL A 766 -15.67 3.43 29.94
N PHE A 767 -15.90 4.37 29.05
CA PHE A 767 -14.94 4.82 28.06
C PHE A 767 -14.77 6.34 28.15
N LEU A 768 -13.56 6.81 27.89
CA LEU A 768 -13.25 8.21 27.60
C LEU A 768 -12.73 8.31 26.18
N ASP A 769 -13.35 9.16 25.36
CA ASP A 769 -13.03 9.32 23.94
C ASP A 769 -12.98 7.98 23.18
N PHE A 770 -13.94 7.08 23.49
CA PHE A 770 -14.04 5.72 22.98
C PHE A 770 -12.84 4.80 23.31
N VAL A 771 -12.01 5.19 24.28
CA VAL A 771 -10.97 4.35 24.87
C VAL A 771 -11.49 3.79 26.17
N HIS A 772 -11.42 2.47 26.34
CA HIS A 772 -11.84 1.79 27.56
C HIS A 772 -11.10 2.36 28.78
N LEU A 773 -11.86 2.81 29.77
CA LEU A 773 -11.37 3.40 31.01
C LEU A 773 -11.45 2.41 32.16
N ALA A 774 -12.64 1.85 32.41
CA ALA A 774 -12.88 0.99 33.56
C ALA A 774 -14.13 0.13 33.39
N TRP A 775 -14.09 -1.06 34.00
CA TRP A 775 -15.27 -1.85 34.31
C TRP A 775 -15.68 -1.63 35.76
N PHE A 776 -16.96 -1.32 36.01
CA PHE A 776 -17.53 -1.14 37.34
C PHE A 776 -18.68 -2.13 37.58
N GLN A 777 -18.53 -3.04 38.53
CA GLN A 777 -19.57 -4.01 38.86
C GLN A 777 -20.80 -3.33 39.49
N LYS A 778 -22.00 -3.64 38.99
CA LYS A 778 -23.24 -3.09 39.55
C LYS A 778 -23.46 -3.63 40.96
N ARG A 779 -23.86 -2.73 41.86
CA ARG A 779 -24.30 -3.07 43.22
C ARG A 779 -25.81 -3.14 43.34
N ASP A 780 -26.52 -2.69 42.32
CA ASP A 780 -27.96 -2.67 42.21
C ASP A 780 -28.33 -2.81 40.73
N GLN A 781 -29.28 -3.69 40.43
CA GLN A 781 -29.65 -4.08 39.06
C GLN A 781 -30.86 -3.29 38.51
N ARG A 782 -31.40 -2.33 39.27
CA ARG A 782 -32.51 -1.50 38.79
C ARG A 782 -32.08 -0.67 37.56
N PRO A 783 -33.00 -0.37 36.63
CA PRO A 783 -32.71 0.47 35.48
C PRO A 783 -32.32 1.89 35.90
N ILE A 784 -31.46 2.54 35.14
CA ILE A 784 -31.19 3.98 35.29
C ILE A 784 -32.30 4.76 34.57
N LYS A 785 -32.87 5.74 35.27
CA LYS A 785 -33.98 6.58 34.77
C LYS A 785 -33.61 8.04 34.61
N THR A 786 -32.61 8.50 35.34
CA THR A 786 -32.22 9.91 35.38
C THR A 786 -30.70 10.03 35.36
N VAL A 787 -30.20 11.01 34.61
CA VAL A 787 -28.79 11.39 34.62
C VAL A 787 -28.68 12.82 35.14
N SER A 788 -27.88 13.03 36.19
CA SER A 788 -27.61 14.35 36.75
C SER A 788 -26.15 14.71 36.60
N TYR A 789 -25.88 15.99 36.38
CA TYR A 789 -24.52 16.54 36.24
C TYR A 789 -24.31 17.66 37.25
N GLY A 790 -23.22 17.62 38.01
CA GLY A 790 -22.99 18.60 39.07
C GLY A 790 -21.54 18.68 39.55
N VAL A 791 -21.32 19.66 40.41
CA VAL A 791 -20.10 19.89 41.20
C VAL A 791 -20.50 20.25 42.63
N ASN A 792 -19.56 20.20 43.57
CA ASN A 792 -19.78 20.74 44.92
C ASN A 792 -19.92 22.27 44.89
N LYS A 793 -20.54 22.81 45.93
CA LYS A 793 -20.80 24.26 46.05
C LYS A 793 -19.50 25.05 45.92
N ASN A 794 -19.53 26.12 45.11
CA ASN A 794 -18.39 27.02 44.81
C ASN A 794 -17.23 26.40 44.01
N GLN A 795 -17.44 25.25 43.33
CA GLN A 795 -16.43 24.67 42.44
C GLN A 795 -16.74 24.92 40.95
N LYS A 796 -15.72 24.78 40.10
CA LYS A 796 -15.87 24.79 38.63
C LYS A 796 -15.75 23.37 38.10
N ALA A 797 -16.56 23.04 37.09
CA ALA A 797 -16.53 21.72 36.49
C ALA A 797 -15.24 21.45 35.69
N VAL A 798 -14.83 20.19 35.63
CA VAL A 798 -13.81 19.67 34.72
C VAL A 798 -14.30 19.70 33.28
N LEU A 799 -15.60 19.49 33.06
CA LEU A 799 -16.22 19.43 31.72
C LEU A 799 -16.96 20.75 31.41
N SER A 800 -17.50 20.89 30.20
CA SER A 800 -18.30 22.06 29.82
C SER A 800 -19.55 22.24 30.68
N ASP A 801 -20.06 23.48 30.75
CA ASP A 801 -21.29 23.81 31.50
C ASP A 801 -22.54 23.12 30.93
N VAL A 802 -22.48 22.70 29.67
CA VAL A 802 -23.52 21.91 29.01
C VAL A 802 -22.86 20.69 28.37
N LEU A 803 -23.33 19.50 28.73
CA LEU A 803 -22.96 18.25 28.08
C LEU A 803 -24.02 17.87 27.05
N LYS A 804 -23.61 17.39 25.88
CA LYS A 804 -24.56 16.77 24.94
C LYS A 804 -24.74 15.32 25.36
N VAL A 805 -25.98 14.92 25.64
CA VAL A 805 -26.34 13.57 26.05
C VAL A 805 -27.02 12.85 24.90
N SER A 806 -26.46 11.71 24.50
CA SER A 806 -27.02 10.82 23.48
C SER A 806 -27.22 9.44 24.11
N VAL A 807 -28.40 8.85 23.94
CA VAL A 807 -28.74 7.54 24.52
C VAL A 807 -29.13 6.59 23.39
N TYR A 808 -28.60 5.38 23.47
CA TYR A 808 -28.85 4.30 22.53
C TYR A 808 -29.34 3.07 23.30
N PRO A 809 -30.34 2.35 22.77
CA PRO A 809 -30.86 1.15 23.44
C PRO A 809 -29.90 -0.04 23.38
N SER A 810 -28.88 0.01 22.53
CA SER A 810 -27.80 -0.98 22.44
C SER A 810 -26.51 -0.38 21.89
N MET A 811 -25.36 -1.03 22.14
CA MET A 811 -24.11 -0.75 21.42
C MET A 811 -24.30 -0.83 19.91
N LYS A 812 -25.04 -1.86 19.46
CA LYS A 812 -25.42 -2.05 18.07
C LYS A 812 -26.13 -0.82 17.50
N LYS A 813 -27.12 -0.27 18.21
CA LYS A 813 -27.90 0.91 17.76
C LYS A 813 -27.10 2.20 17.80
N MET A 814 -26.10 2.32 18.68
CA MET A 814 -25.17 3.46 18.72
C MET A 814 -24.37 3.63 17.42
N PHE A 815 -23.93 2.52 16.85
CA PHE A 815 -23.21 2.52 15.58
C PHE A 815 -24.15 2.51 14.35
N GLY A 816 -25.46 2.75 14.55
CA GLY A 816 -26.45 2.86 13.48
C GLY A 816 -26.94 1.54 12.89
N HIS A 817 -26.84 0.43 13.63
CA HIS A 817 -27.25 -0.92 13.20
C HIS A 817 -28.64 -1.35 13.66
#